data_AF-A0A8H4LMJ7-F1
#
_entry.id   AF-A0A8H4LMJ7-F1
#
_cell.length_a   1.000
_cell.length_b   1.000
_cell.length_c   1.000
_cell.angle_alpha   90.00
_cell.angle_beta   90.00
_cell.angle_gamma   90.00
#
_symmetry.space_group_name_H-M   'P 1'
#
loop_
_entity.id
_entity.type
_entity.pdbx_description
1 polymer ?
#
loop_
_entity_poly.entity_id
_entity_poly.type
_entity_poly.pdbx_seq_one_letter_code
_entity_poly.pdbx_strand_id
1 'polypeptide(L)'
;MSSSRELQFLINRIYRALATKKKKTGSQRDIRLGLDRINLVVPDNQEWKGIHVAGTNGKGSICAYLAGLFKLEGLGYGSFTSPAFPERHNGVTINGQYVNPRMYEMEVQHVEAKWNRLATGWTFKSGLDRQGLSPFELETATAFRVFNKMHVPYGIVEVGMGGATDATNAMKDKAVTVISKIGLDHQEFLGNNLEKIAKVKAGIMRRGIPCIVDHTNRPSVIRVLRDHARQVGTDIILTWKAESFLMSLDNKKWKLEGYQIQNLLCAALAFRTLFPEKEINLDRLLGINPFLPGRMEMVKVDPPASGLESREILVDGAHNMLGIEGLVSHVDKLMRKKGQPVTWVMGMSSSKHKPFHEIINKVVQPHDNFAFVEFTQGPNDPQPAPANFGADHGKTIVKSAKQVYDGEPNIASALPWACDKAGKNGPVVVTGSLYLIRELFSLEGVHRAREPDTRKPGRAQLYQYTELAKDKELTEEEAQEFKRARQHFDLSAIRRKNLANASESGEPRAPKPSTETAELQRKARHHKEQEEGYQKTITAIQKDIKQLKADDTEESHKIRQTLAARLKDIRKQAARHGKEFKDTMNKLGGQRVIPFKKHLNYRDIFGRPKKAKPPPRSPFLTPGAKSAPAEHTSKVTWDNQKVDEKAALAQQNQDKKILRKKLAAQKTEKTKESQDPFAAKLASGRRRF
;
A
#
# COMPACT_ATOMS: atom_id res chain seq x y z
N MET A 1 21.80 38.80 -13.21
CA MET A 1 21.13 37.61 -12.63
C MET A 1 20.03 37.08 -13.57
N SER A 2 20.36 36.54 -14.75
CA SER A 2 19.34 35.95 -15.67
C SER A 2 19.87 34.88 -16.64
N SER A 3 21.06 34.28 -16.42
CA SER A 3 21.60 33.31 -17.41
C SER A 3 21.25 31.85 -17.10
N SER A 4 21.13 31.46 -15.82
CA SER A 4 20.94 30.06 -15.44
C SER A 4 19.53 29.52 -15.74
N ARG A 5 18.47 30.30 -15.52
CA ARG A 5 17.09 29.89 -15.84
C ARG A 5 16.83 29.85 -17.34
N GLU A 6 17.38 30.80 -18.09
CA GLU A 6 17.30 30.80 -19.56
C GLU A 6 18.08 29.65 -20.19
N LEU A 7 19.27 29.32 -19.66
CA LEU A 7 20.00 28.12 -20.10
C LEU A 7 19.23 26.84 -19.80
N GLN A 8 18.63 26.73 -18.63
CA GLN A 8 17.86 25.54 -18.24
C GLN A 8 16.59 25.39 -19.09
N PHE A 9 15.98 26.52 -19.48
CA PHE A 9 14.86 26.57 -20.42
C PHE A 9 15.29 26.19 -21.86
N LEU A 10 16.45 26.68 -22.33
CA LEU A 10 17.00 26.32 -23.64
C LEU A 10 17.39 24.84 -23.72
N ILE A 11 18.01 24.31 -22.67
CA ILE A 11 18.39 22.90 -22.55
C ILE A 11 17.14 22.01 -22.58
N ASN A 12 16.09 22.36 -21.82
CA ASN A 12 14.82 21.62 -21.85
C ASN A 12 14.14 21.68 -23.23
N ARG A 13 14.23 22.81 -23.94
CA ARG A 13 13.71 22.96 -25.30
C ARG A 13 14.50 22.12 -26.32
N ILE A 14 15.82 22.04 -26.17
CA ILE A 14 16.68 21.18 -26.99
C ILE A 14 16.40 19.69 -26.70
N TYR A 15 16.24 19.29 -25.43
CA TYR A 15 15.82 17.93 -25.08
C TYR A 15 14.46 17.57 -25.66
N ARG A 16 13.47 18.49 -25.65
CA ARG A 16 12.17 18.29 -26.31
C ARG A 16 12.28 18.20 -27.84
N ALA A 17 13.12 19.02 -28.48
CA ALA A 17 13.37 18.98 -29.92
C ALA A 17 14.08 17.69 -30.36
N LEU A 18 14.99 17.17 -29.54
CA LEU A 18 15.67 15.90 -29.77
C LEU A 18 14.74 14.69 -29.51
N ALA A 19 13.86 14.78 -28.50
CA ALA A 19 12.83 13.78 -28.24
C ALA A 19 11.77 13.70 -29.35
N THR A 20 11.43 14.84 -29.97
CA THR A 20 10.48 14.90 -31.10
C THR A 20 11.10 14.42 -32.42
N LYS A 21 12.39 14.67 -32.67
CA LYS A 21 13.08 14.11 -33.86
C LYS A 21 13.28 12.59 -33.81
N LYS A 22 13.35 11.98 -32.62
CA LYS A 22 13.38 10.50 -32.45
C LYS A 22 12.00 9.83 -32.47
N LYS A 23 10.89 10.58 -32.47
CA LYS A 23 9.51 10.07 -32.39
C LYS A 23 8.64 10.44 -33.59
N LYS A 24 9.16 10.26 -34.81
CA LYS A 24 8.35 10.25 -36.05
C LYS A 24 7.80 8.86 -36.40
N THR A 25 7.75 7.94 -35.45
CA THR A 25 6.85 6.78 -35.45
C THR A 25 5.80 7.06 -34.38
N GLY A 26 4.52 7.14 -34.76
CA GLY A 26 3.43 7.44 -33.83
C GLY A 26 3.49 6.47 -32.64
N SER A 27 3.72 6.97 -31.42
CA SER A 27 3.77 6.11 -30.23
C SER A 27 2.34 5.76 -29.83
N GLN A 28 1.75 4.80 -30.53
CA GLN A 28 0.52 4.16 -30.15
C GLN A 28 0.78 3.34 -28.87
N ARG A 29 -0.21 3.30 -27.98
CA ARG A 29 -0.15 2.53 -26.73
C ARG A 29 0.10 1.05 -27.09
N ASP A 30 1.13 0.45 -26.51
CA ASP A 30 1.51 -0.93 -26.83
C ASP A 30 0.57 -1.93 -26.15
N ILE A 31 -0.57 -2.16 -26.78
CA ILE A 31 -1.60 -3.08 -26.32
C ILE A 31 -1.49 -4.36 -27.16
N ARG A 32 -1.14 -5.46 -26.49
CA ARG A 32 -1.02 -6.78 -27.13
C ARG A 32 -1.87 -7.78 -26.38
N LEU A 33 -2.88 -8.29 -27.06
CA LEU A 33 -3.73 -9.35 -26.54
C LEU A 33 -3.10 -10.71 -26.87
N GLY A 34 -3.33 -11.70 -26.00
CA GLY A 34 -2.81 -13.06 -26.15
C GLY A 34 -2.18 -13.55 -24.85
N LEU A 35 -2.16 -14.87 -24.67
CA LEU A 35 -1.65 -15.48 -23.42
C LEU A 35 -0.26 -16.11 -23.58
N ASP A 36 0.23 -16.27 -24.82
CA ASP A 36 1.45 -17.04 -25.09
C ASP A 36 2.67 -16.44 -24.40
N ARG A 37 2.88 -15.12 -24.54
CA ARG A 37 4.03 -14.43 -23.93
C ARG A 37 3.97 -14.45 -22.41
N ILE A 38 2.83 -14.06 -21.84
CA ILE A 38 2.69 -13.97 -20.38
C ILE A 38 2.78 -15.35 -19.70
N ASN A 39 2.24 -16.41 -20.33
CA ASN A 39 2.33 -17.76 -19.79
C ASN A 39 3.77 -18.25 -19.61
N LEU A 40 4.72 -17.73 -20.39
CA LEU A 40 6.14 -18.06 -20.25
C LEU A 40 6.75 -17.45 -18.98
N VAL A 41 6.23 -16.33 -18.49
CA VAL A 41 6.89 -15.53 -17.43
C VAL A 41 6.18 -15.56 -16.08
N VAL A 42 4.87 -15.84 -16.04
CA VAL A 42 4.15 -16.06 -14.78
C VAL A 42 4.71 -17.26 -14.03
N PRO A 43 4.51 -17.35 -12.70
CA PRO A 43 4.83 -18.55 -11.93
C PRO A 43 4.04 -19.76 -12.44
N ASP A 44 4.71 -20.91 -12.60
CA ASP A 44 4.08 -22.16 -13.04
C ASP A 44 3.12 -22.70 -11.98
N ASN A 45 3.56 -22.69 -10.72
CA ASN A 45 2.71 -22.95 -9.57
C ASN A 45 2.21 -21.61 -9.01
N GLN A 46 0.91 -21.40 -8.91
CA GLN A 46 0.28 -20.24 -8.27
C GLN A 46 -0.47 -20.75 -7.03
N GLU A 47 0.10 -20.51 -5.84
CA GLU A 47 -0.41 -21.06 -4.56
C GLU A 47 -1.63 -20.31 -4.00
N TRP A 48 -2.29 -19.49 -4.82
CA TRP A 48 -3.37 -18.60 -4.42
C TRP A 48 -4.57 -18.75 -5.34
N LYS A 49 -5.77 -18.52 -4.78
CA LYS A 49 -7.03 -18.60 -5.52
C LYS A 49 -7.48 -17.24 -6.01
N GLY A 50 -7.81 -17.15 -7.29
CA GLY A 50 -8.17 -15.90 -7.93
C GLY A 50 -9.65 -15.52 -7.80
N ILE A 51 -9.91 -14.26 -7.50
CA ILE A 51 -11.19 -13.58 -7.73
C ILE A 51 -10.99 -12.64 -8.90
N HIS A 52 -11.58 -12.97 -10.04
CA HIS A 52 -11.25 -12.33 -11.31
C HIS A 52 -12.39 -11.42 -11.77
N VAL A 53 -12.14 -10.11 -11.85
CA VAL A 53 -13.16 -9.09 -12.06
C VAL A 53 -13.01 -8.43 -13.44
N ALA A 54 -13.95 -8.70 -14.34
CA ALA A 54 -14.09 -8.08 -15.65
C ALA A 54 -15.27 -7.11 -15.71
N GLY A 55 -15.34 -6.33 -16.79
CA GLY A 55 -16.41 -5.37 -17.04
C GLY A 55 -15.92 -4.11 -17.75
N THR A 56 -16.82 -3.20 -18.08
CA THR A 56 -16.45 -1.88 -18.63
C THR A 56 -16.15 -0.93 -17.47
N ASN A 57 -17.13 -0.65 -16.62
CA ASN A 57 -16.99 0.22 -15.44
C ASN A 57 -17.24 -0.55 -14.14
N GLY A 58 -16.70 -0.06 -13.02
CA GLY A 58 -16.94 -0.62 -11.69
C GLY A 58 -15.99 -1.73 -11.23
N LYS A 59 -15.11 -2.25 -12.11
CA LYS A 59 -14.12 -3.28 -11.79
C LYS A 59 -13.28 -2.96 -10.55
N GLY A 60 -12.53 -1.86 -10.57
CA GLY A 60 -11.75 -1.41 -9.43
C GLY A 60 -12.59 -1.21 -8.14
N SER A 61 -13.80 -0.65 -8.24
CA SER A 61 -14.68 -0.47 -7.07
C SER A 61 -15.11 -1.81 -6.47
N ILE A 62 -15.44 -2.79 -7.31
CA ILE A 62 -15.74 -4.17 -6.87
C ILE A 62 -14.51 -4.77 -6.18
N CYS A 63 -13.31 -4.61 -6.75
CA CYS A 63 -12.07 -5.04 -6.12
C CYS A 63 -11.86 -4.38 -4.75
N ALA A 64 -12.13 -3.09 -4.61
CA ALA A 64 -12.03 -2.35 -3.35
C ALA A 64 -13.04 -2.84 -2.30
N TYR A 65 -14.29 -3.11 -2.70
CA TYR A 65 -15.31 -3.68 -1.81
C TYR A 65 -14.95 -5.11 -1.37
N LEU A 66 -14.47 -5.96 -2.29
CA LEU A 66 -13.95 -7.28 -1.95
C LEU A 66 -12.78 -7.18 -0.97
N ALA A 67 -11.79 -6.32 -1.24
CA ALA A 67 -10.69 -6.09 -0.33
C ALA A 67 -11.16 -5.64 1.07
N GLY A 68 -12.20 -4.81 1.13
CA GLY A 68 -12.85 -4.41 2.37
C GLY A 68 -13.49 -5.59 3.13
N LEU A 69 -14.22 -6.47 2.44
CA LEU A 69 -14.83 -7.67 3.03
C LEU A 69 -13.78 -8.64 3.56
N PHE A 70 -12.74 -8.92 2.77
CA PHE A 70 -11.61 -9.74 3.22
C PHE A 70 -10.93 -9.15 4.46
N LYS A 71 -10.72 -7.82 4.47
CA LYS A 71 -10.15 -7.11 5.63
C LYS A 71 -11.03 -7.21 6.88
N LEU A 72 -12.35 -7.07 6.75
CA LEU A 72 -13.27 -7.19 7.88
C LEU A 72 -13.27 -8.59 8.49
N GLU A 73 -13.15 -9.61 7.66
CA GLU A 73 -13.11 -11.02 8.07
C GLU A 73 -11.70 -11.50 8.48
N GLY A 74 -10.71 -10.62 8.45
CA GLY A 74 -9.32 -10.97 8.80
C GLY A 74 -8.67 -11.97 7.84
N LEU A 75 -9.19 -12.10 6.62
CA LEU A 75 -8.69 -13.03 5.61
C LEU A 75 -7.49 -12.40 4.87
N GLY A 76 -6.48 -13.22 4.57
CA GLY A 76 -5.33 -12.78 3.78
C GLY A 76 -5.71 -12.62 2.30
N TYR A 77 -5.22 -11.56 1.65
CA TYR A 77 -5.44 -11.34 0.23
C TYR A 77 -4.37 -10.44 -0.41
N GLY A 78 -4.13 -10.65 -1.70
CA GLY A 78 -3.51 -9.67 -2.58
C GLY A 78 -4.57 -9.00 -3.46
N SER A 79 -4.36 -7.75 -3.88
CA SER A 79 -5.18 -7.12 -4.91
C SER A 79 -4.31 -6.53 -6.02
N PHE A 80 -4.74 -6.73 -7.27
CA PHE A 80 -4.14 -6.15 -8.46
C PHE A 80 -5.21 -5.35 -9.20
N THR A 81 -5.02 -4.04 -9.30
CA THR A 81 -5.93 -3.08 -9.96
C THR A 81 -5.20 -2.34 -11.07
N SER A 82 -5.90 -2.04 -12.16
CA SER A 82 -5.32 -1.39 -13.33
C SER A 82 -6.21 -0.28 -13.91
N PRO A 83 -5.61 0.78 -14.52
CA PRO A 83 -4.19 1.07 -14.54
C PRO A 83 -3.65 1.35 -13.13
N ALA A 84 -2.38 1.02 -12.88
CA ALA A 84 -1.75 1.33 -11.61
C ALA A 84 -1.75 2.85 -11.37
N PHE A 85 -2.16 3.27 -10.18
CA PHE A 85 -2.41 4.68 -9.88
C PHE A 85 -2.20 4.99 -8.38
N PRO A 86 -1.52 6.11 -8.03
CA PRO A 86 -0.83 7.02 -8.94
C PRO A 86 0.49 6.47 -9.50
N GLU A 87 1.17 5.58 -8.79
CA GLU A 87 2.42 4.97 -9.23
C GLU A 87 2.24 3.49 -9.59
N ARG A 88 3.17 2.94 -10.37
CA ARG A 88 3.10 1.56 -10.88
C ARG A 88 2.95 0.52 -9.77
N HIS A 89 3.71 0.68 -8.68
CA HIS A 89 3.66 -0.24 -7.55
C HIS A 89 2.34 -0.16 -6.76
N ASN A 90 1.60 0.96 -6.83
CA ASN A 90 0.31 1.13 -6.15
C ASN A 90 -0.79 0.25 -6.74
N GLY A 91 -0.61 -0.25 -7.97
CA GLY A 91 -1.51 -1.23 -8.57
C GLY A 91 -1.55 -2.56 -7.83
N VAL A 92 -0.55 -2.86 -6.97
CA VAL A 92 -0.48 -4.10 -6.20
C VAL A 92 -0.53 -3.81 -4.70
N THR A 93 -1.48 -4.43 -4.01
CA THR A 93 -1.59 -4.37 -2.54
C THR A 93 -1.63 -5.76 -1.92
N ILE A 94 -1.17 -5.86 -0.67
CA ILE A 94 -1.24 -7.08 0.14
C ILE A 94 -1.86 -6.71 1.48
N ASN A 95 -3.03 -7.28 1.78
CA ASN A 95 -3.84 -6.97 2.96
C ASN A 95 -4.11 -5.45 3.13
N GLY A 96 -4.39 -4.76 2.02
CA GLY A 96 -4.74 -3.34 2.00
C GLY A 96 -3.56 -2.38 2.17
N GLN A 97 -2.32 -2.87 2.07
CA GLN A 97 -1.11 -2.06 2.07
C GLN A 97 -0.42 -2.14 0.71
N TYR A 98 0.10 -1.03 0.19
CA TYR A 98 0.87 -1.03 -1.06
C TYR A 98 2.10 -1.91 -0.93
N VAL A 99 2.44 -2.58 -2.01
CA VAL A 99 3.72 -3.28 -2.11
C VAL A 99 4.85 -2.26 -1.98
N ASN A 100 5.94 -2.62 -1.29
CA ASN A 100 7.09 -1.73 -1.23
C ASN A 100 7.67 -1.49 -2.64
N PRO A 101 7.95 -0.24 -3.05
CA PRO A 101 8.44 0.10 -4.39
C PRO A 101 9.66 -0.72 -4.82
N ARG A 102 10.65 -0.90 -3.93
CA ARG A 102 11.85 -1.68 -4.24
C ARG A 102 11.56 -3.16 -4.42
N MET A 103 10.66 -3.73 -3.60
CA MET A 103 10.22 -5.12 -3.78
C MET A 103 9.47 -5.30 -5.11
N TYR A 104 8.63 -4.34 -5.49
CA TYR A 104 7.97 -4.34 -6.79
C TYR A 104 9.00 -4.34 -7.92
N GLU A 105 9.96 -3.42 -7.89
CA GLU A 105 11.02 -3.30 -8.88
C GLU A 105 11.88 -4.58 -8.99
N MET A 106 12.18 -5.23 -7.87
CA MET A 106 12.86 -6.54 -7.89
C MET A 106 12.08 -7.59 -8.67
N GLU A 107 10.76 -7.66 -8.48
CA GLU A 107 9.95 -8.65 -9.18
C GLU A 107 9.78 -8.28 -10.66
N VAL A 108 9.75 -6.99 -11.02
CA VAL A 108 9.85 -6.53 -12.42
C VAL A 108 11.13 -7.07 -13.06
N GLN A 109 12.29 -6.85 -12.43
CA GLN A 109 13.58 -7.31 -12.93
C GLN A 109 13.63 -8.85 -13.07
N HIS A 110 13.00 -9.59 -12.16
CA HIS A 110 12.91 -11.05 -12.28
C HIS A 110 12.05 -11.50 -13.47
N VAL A 111 10.95 -10.80 -13.76
CA VAL A 111 10.10 -11.08 -14.93
C VAL A 111 10.89 -10.81 -16.21
N GLU A 112 11.56 -9.66 -16.30
CA GLU A 112 12.37 -9.30 -17.46
C GLU A 112 13.55 -10.26 -17.65
N ALA A 113 14.25 -10.62 -16.59
CA ALA A 113 15.33 -11.60 -16.66
C ALA A 113 14.82 -12.99 -17.10
N LYS A 114 13.64 -13.43 -16.65
CA LYS A 114 13.02 -14.68 -17.10
C LYS A 114 12.67 -14.60 -18.58
N TRP A 115 12.05 -13.51 -19.03
CA TRP A 115 11.73 -13.26 -20.44
C TRP A 115 13.00 -13.30 -21.30
N ASN A 116 14.04 -12.56 -20.93
CA ASN A 116 15.27 -12.46 -21.72
C ASN A 116 15.96 -13.82 -21.88
N ARG A 117 16.02 -14.64 -20.82
CA ARG A 117 16.58 -16.00 -20.89
C ARG A 117 15.82 -16.90 -21.86
N LEU A 118 14.49 -16.78 -21.90
CA LEU A 118 13.64 -17.58 -22.78
C LEU A 118 13.70 -17.07 -24.22
N ALA A 119 13.72 -15.76 -24.41
CA ALA A 119 13.78 -15.11 -25.72
C ALA A 119 15.10 -15.40 -26.46
N THR A 120 16.21 -15.62 -25.75
CA THR A 120 17.51 -15.96 -26.37
C THR A 120 17.62 -17.43 -26.82
N GLY A 121 16.77 -18.34 -26.32
CA GLY A 121 16.88 -19.79 -26.55
C GLY A 121 15.83 -20.40 -27.48
N TRP A 122 14.82 -19.62 -27.92
CA TRP A 122 13.71 -20.12 -28.72
C TRP A 122 13.76 -19.57 -30.16
N THR A 123 13.86 -20.46 -31.15
CA THR A 123 13.29 -20.22 -32.48
C THR A 123 11.78 -20.17 -32.29
N PHE A 124 11.26 -18.95 -32.15
CA PHE A 124 9.83 -18.69 -32.09
C PHE A 124 9.12 -19.52 -33.18
N LYS A 125 8.18 -20.39 -32.78
CA LYS A 125 7.24 -20.99 -33.74
C LYS A 125 6.67 -19.84 -34.57
N SER A 126 6.77 -19.96 -35.89
CA SER A 126 6.46 -18.92 -36.87
C SER A 126 5.24 -18.08 -36.44
N GLY A 127 5.46 -16.81 -36.09
CA GLY A 127 4.40 -15.85 -35.77
C GLY A 127 4.47 -15.21 -34.38
N LEU A 128 5.28 -15.70 -33.44
CA LEU A 128 5.53 -14.98 -32.20
C LEU A 128 6.47 -13.80 -32.47
N ASP A 129 5.96 -12.61 -32.18
CA ASP A 129 6.66 -11.34 -32.33
C ASP A 129 7.97 -11.36 -31.52
N ARG A 130 9.10 -11.02 -32.15
CA ARG A 130 10.41 -10.88 -31.47
C ARG A 130 10.40 -9.78 -30.40
N GLN A 131 9.32 -9.02 -30.32
CA GLN A 131 9.16 -7.92 -29.41
C GLN A 131 8.88 -8.43 -27.97
N GLY A 132 9.38 -7.69 -26.98
CA GLY A 132 9.27 -8.04 -25.57
C GLY A 132 7.84 -8.08 -25.02
N LEU A 133 7.72 -8.34 -23.72
CA LEU A 133 6.45 -8.24 -22.99
C LEU A 133 5.84 -6.84 -23.15
N SER A 134 4.53 -6.77 -23.36
CA SER A 134 3.81 -5.50 -23.25
C SER A 134 3.85 -4.97 -21.81
N PRO A 135 3.67 -3.66 -21.59
CA PRO A 135 3.69 -3.08 -20.24
C PRO A 135 2.68 -3.73 -19.29
N PHE A 136 1.50 -4.09 -19.78
CA PHE A 136 0.45 -4.73 -18.97
C PHE A 136 0.76 -6.21 -18.66
N GLU A 137 1.36 -6.95 -19.60
CA GLU A 137 1.84 -8.31 -19.35
C GLU A 137 2.94 -8.32 -18.26
N LEU A 138 3.86 -7.35 -18.31
CA LEU A 138 4.91 -7.17 -17.31
C LEU A 138 4.33 -6.86 -15.91
N GLU A 139 3.39 -5.90 -15.82
CA GLU A 139 2.72 -5.56 -14.56
C GLU A 139 1.93 -6.74 -13.98
N THR A 140 1.20 -7.48 -14.82
CA THR A 140 0.44 -8.66 -14.41
C THR A 140 1.36 -9.78 -13.90
N ALA A 141 2.42 -10.11 -14.64
CA ALA A 141 3.38 -11.13 -14.22
C ALA A 141 4.07 -10.74 -12.91
N THR A 142 4.39 -9.45 -12.75
CA THR A 142 4.96 -8.90 -11.51
C THR A 142 3.99 -9.08 -10.34
N ALA A 143 2.71 -8.71 -10.49
CA ALA A 143 1.69 -8.88 -9.46
C ALA A 143 1.54 -10.34 -9.02
N PHE A 144 1.50 -11.28 -9.98
CA PHE A 144 1.36 -12.72 -9.67
C PHE A 144 2.58 -13.28 -8.93
N ARG A 145 3.79 -12.85 -9.32
CA ARG A 145 5.01 -13.18 -8.57
C ARG A 145 4.99 -12.65 -7.15
N VAL A 146 4.52 -11.41 -6.97
CA VAL A 146 4.37 -10.81 -5.64
C VAL A 146 3.37 -11.62 -4.80
N PHE A 147 2.21 -11.99 -5.35
CA PHE A 147 1.22 -12.81 -4.64
C PHE A 147 1.80 -14.15 -4.17
N ASN A 148 2.48 -14.88 -5.07
CA ASN A 148 3.18 -16.11 -4.73
C ASN A 148 4.22 -15.91 -3.62
N LYS A 149 5.09 -14.90 -3.80
CA LYS A 149 6.20 -14.65 -2.87
C LYS A 149 5.72 -14.22 -1.48
N MET A 150 4.56 -13.57 -1.43
CA MET A 150 3.91 -13.16 -0.20
C MET A 150 2.98 -14.23 0.38
N HIS A 151 2.85 -15.39 -0.28
CA HIS A 151 1.95 -16.50 0.08
C HIS A 151 0.55 -16.01 0.43
N VAL A 152 -0.02 -15.12 -0.39
CA VAL A 152 -1.41 -14.71 -0.20
C VAL A 152 -2.32 -15.90 -0.49
N PRO A 153 -3.38 -16.17 0.29
CA PRO A 153 -4.26 -17.29 -0.02
C PRO A 153 -5.25 -16.95 -1.16
N TYR A 154 -5.57 -15.67 -1.34
CA TYR A 154 -6.48 -15.17 -2.37
C TYR A 154 -5.91 -13.97 -3.11
N GLY A 155 -6.14 -13.90 -4.43
CA GLY A 155 -5.77 -12.78 -5.28
C GLY A 155 -7.00 -12.15 -5.92
N ILE A 156 -7.32 -10.90 -5.57
CA ILE A 156 -8.38 -10.11 -6.21
C ILE A 156 -7.77 -9.40 -7.41
N VAL A 157 -8.19 -9.75 -8.62
CA VAL A 157 -7.53 -9.30 -9.85
C VAL A 157 -8.53 -8.66 -10.79
N GLU A 158 -8.29 -7.39 -11.09
CA GLU A 158 -8.99 -6.62 -12.12
C GLU A 158 -8.42 -6.92 -13.51
N VAL A 159 -9.31 -7.24 -14.45
CA VAL A 159 -8.97 -7.31 -15.88
C VAL A 159 -8.54 -5.94 -16.38
N GLY A 160 -7.44 -5.87 -17.13
CA GLY A 160 -7.01 -4.64 -17.80
C GLY A 160 -7.95 -4.32 -18.97
N MET A 161 -7.90 -5.13 -20.02
CA MET A 161 -8.71 -4.95 -21.21
C MET A 161 -9.10 -6.29 -21.86
N GLY A 162 -10.38 -6.43 -22.16
CA GLY A 162 -10.91 -7.65 -22.79
C GLY A 162 -11.37 -8.68 -21.77
N GLY A 163 -10.83 -9.90 -21.86
CA GLY A 163 -11.21 -11.03 -21.02
C GLY A 163 -10.45 -12.31 -21.39
N ALA A 164 -10.87 -13.02 -22.44
CA ALA A 164 -10.24 -14.28 -22.88
C ALA A 164 -8.72 -14.17 -23.08
N THR A 165 -8.29 -13.10 -23.73
CA THR A 165 -6.91 -12.84 -24.16
C THR A 165 -6.20 -11.80 -23.29
N ASP A 166 -6.82 -11.38 -22.18
CA ASP A 166 -6.22 -10.45 -21.24
C ASP A 166 -5.11 -11.14 -20.44
N ALA A 167 -4.01 -10.43 -20.18
CA ALA A 167 -2.85 -10.94 -19.45
C ALA A 167 -3.24 -11.59 -18.10
N THR A 168 -4.20 -11.01 -17.37
CA THR A 168 -4.66 -11.54 -16.08
C THR A 168 -5.32 -12.91 -16.20
N ASN A 169 -5.74 -13.31 -17.40
CA ASN A 169 -6.34 -14.61 -17.67
C ASN A 169 -5.31 -15.77 -17.68
N ALA A 170 -4.01 -15.45 -17.57
CA ALA A 170 -2.93 -16.40 -17.29
C ALA A 170 -2.97 -16.98 -15.85
N MET A 171 -3.87 -16.46 -15.02
CA MET A 171 -4.19 -17.00 -13.70
C MET A 171 -4.66 -18.45 -13.79
N LYS A 172 -4.04 -19.34 -13.00
CA LYS A 172 -4.25 -20.79 -13.10
C LYS A 172 -5.46 -21.27 -12.30
N ASP A 173 -5.60 -20.83 -11.04
CA ASP A 173 -6.70 -21.23 -10.17
C ASP A 173 -7.62 -20.04 -9.89
N LYS A 174 -8.89 -20.15 -10.28
CA LYS A 174 -9.92 -19.13 -10.02
C LYS A 174 -10.99 -19.74 -9.12
N ALA A 175 -11.37 -19.03 -8.07
CA ALA A 175 -12.45 -19.45 -7.19
C ALA A 175 -13.80 -18.80 -7.58
N VAL A 176 -13.76 -17.55 -8.04
CA VAL A 176 -14.95 -16.82 -8.53
C VAL A 176 -14.56 -15.87 -9.66
N THR A 177 -15.46 -15.70 -10.62
CA THR A 177 -15.36 -14.66 -11.65
C THR A 177 -16.48 -13.65 -11.49
N VAL A 178 -16.25 -12.40 -11.86
CA VAL A 178 -17.24 -11.32 -11.76
C VAL A 178 -17.26 -10.52 -13.06
N ILE A 179 -18.45 -10.24 -13.58
CA ILE A 179 -18.66 -9.36 -14.74
C ILE A 179 -19.55 -8.20 -14.30
N SER A 180 -18.95 -7.02 -14.16
CA SER A 180 -19.65 -5.79 -13.82
C SER A 180 -20.41 -5.23 -15.04
N LYS A 181 -20.87 -3.98 -14.93
CA LYS A 181 -21.58 -3.29 -16.03
C LYS A 181 -20.79 -3.33 -17.34
N ILE A 182 -21.48 -3.71 -18.41
CA ILE A 182 -20.97 -3.70 -19.79
C ILE A 182 -21.46 -2.45 -20.49
N GLY A 183 -20.51 -1.75 -21.10
CA GLY A 183 -20.72 -0.53 -21.89
C GLY A 183 -19.76 -0.47 -23.06
N LEU A 184 -20.01 0.48 -23.96
CA LEU A 184 -19.12 0.77 -25.08
C LEU A 184 -17.85 1.44 -24.56
N ASP A 185 -16.72 0.75 -24.73
CA ASP A 185 -15.38 1.26 -24.46
C ASP A 185 -14.36 0.42 -25.22
N HIS A 186 -13.20 0.99 -25.56
CA HIS A 186 -12.14 0.32 -26.31
C HIS A 186 -12.64 -0.40 -27.57
N GLN A 187 -13.55 0.24 -28.32
CA GLN A 187 -14.23 -0.37 -29.48
C GLN A 187 -13.28 -0.88 -30.56
N GLU A 188 -12.11 -0.26 -30.70
CA GLU A 188 -11.04 -0.67 -31.61
C GLU A 188 -10.49 -2.08 -31.31
N PHE A 189 -10.59 -2.55 -30.07
CA PHE A 189 -10.10 -3.87 -29.63
C PHE A 189 -11.22 -4.86 -29.31
N LEU A 190 -12.35 -4.38 -28.77
CA LEU A 190 -13.38 -5.24 -28.18
C LEU A 190 -14.63 -5.42 -29.06
N GLY A 191 -14.74 -4.65 -30.14
CA GLY A 191 -15.88 -4.63 -31.05
C GLY A 191 -16.80 -3.43 -30.84
N ASN A 192 -17.76 -3.31 -31.75
CA ASN A 192 -18.60 -2.11 -31.91
C ASN A 192 -19.99 -2.18 -31.28
N ASN A 193 -20.31 -3.25 -30.54
CA ASN A 193 -21.58 -3.38 -29.84
C ASN A 193 -21.43 -4.10 -28.50
N LEU A 194 -22.45 -4.01 -27.66
CA LEU A 194 -22.43 -4.53 -26.29
C LEU A 194 -22.30 -6.06 -26.25
N GLU A 195 -22.92 -6.76 -27.19
CA GLU A 195 -22.90 -8.22 -27.29
C GLU A 195 -21.50 -8.77 -27.59
N LYS A 196 -20.77 -8.15 -28.53
CA LYS A 196 -19.38 -8.49 -28.84
C LYS A 196 -18.48 -8.25 -27.64
N ILE A 197 -18.61 -7.08 -26.99
CA ILE A 197 -17.85 -6.72 -25.80
C ILE A 197 -18.14 -7.71 -24.66
N ALA A 198 -19.40 -8.08 -24.47
CA ALA A 198 -19.81 -9.07 -23.48
C ALA A 198 -19.17 -10.44 -23.75
N LYS A 199 -19.19 -10.91 -25.00
CA LYS A 199 -18.56 -12.19 -25.40
C LYS A 199 -17.05 -12.20 -25.09
N VAL A 200 -16.34 -11.11 -25.37
CA VAL A 200 -14.90 -11.01 -25.05
C VAL A 200 -14.67 -11.07 -23.53
N LYS A 201 -15.45 -10.32 -22.76
CA LYS A 201 -15.35 -10.27 -21.29
C LYS A 201 -15.75 -11.59 -20.64
N ALA A 202 -16.69 -12.33 -21.22
CA ALA A 202 -17.09 -13.66 -20.75
C ALA A 202 -15.94 -14.67 -20.76
N GLY A 203 -14.89 -14.45 -21.55
CA GLY A 203 -13.72 -15.34 -21.63
C GLY A 203 -12.89 -15.47 -20.33
N ILE A 204 -13.21 -14.72 -19.29
CA ILE A 204 -12.65 -14.97 -17.96
C ILE A 204 -13.31 -16.16 -17.24
N MET A 205 -14.50 -16.59 -17.68
CA MET A 205 -15.23 -17.72 -17.11
C MET A 205 -14.40 -19.00 -17.21
N ARG A 206 -14.65 -19.93 -16.27
CA ARG A 206 -13.98 -21.22 -16.18
C ARG A 206 -14.99 -22.30 -15.79
N ARG A 207 -14.77 -23.51 -16.27
CA ARG A 207 -15.64 -24.67 -16.00
C ARG A 207 -15.79 -24.90 -14.50
N GLY A 208 -17.02 -25.06 -14.03
CA GLY A 208 -17.33 -25.31 -12.61
C GLY A 208 -17.05 -24.14 -11.66
N ILE A 209 -16.64 -22.96 -12.17
CA ILE A 209 -16.33 -21.79 -11.35
C ILE A 209 -17.42 -20.73 -11.56
N PRO A 210 -18.17 -20.35 -10.51
CA PRO A 210 -19.33 -19.47 -10.65
C PRO A 210 -18.94 -18.08 -11.15
N CYS A 211 -19.84 -17.49 -11.95
CA CYS A 211 -19.67 -16.15 -12.49
C CYS A 211 -20.76 -15.20 -11.98
N ILE A 212 -20.36 -14.20 -11.20
CA ILE A 212 -21.28 -13.16 -10.72
C ILE A 212 -21.47 -12.11 -11.80
N VAL A 213 -22.71 -11.74 -12.10
CA VAL A 213 -23.03 -10.78 -13.16
C VAL A 213 -23.93 -9.68 -12.63
N ASP A 214 -23.57 -8.43 -12.92
CA ASP A 214 -24.46 -7.27 -12.70
C ASP A 214 -25.76 -7.46 -13.48
N HIS A 215 -26.86 -7.62 -12.76
CA HIS A 215 -28.16 -7.90 -13.34
C HIS A 215 -28.78 -6.74 -14.11
N THR A 216 -28.27 -5.52 -13.94
CA THR A 216 -28.76 -4.33 -14.65
C THR A 216 -28.23 -4.25 -16.09
N ASN A 217 -27.36 -5.17 -16.50
CA ASN A 217 -26.95 -5.31 -17.90
C ASN A 217 -28.16 -5.55 -18.81
N ARG A 218 -28.08 -5.10 -20.07
CA ARG A 218 -29.18 -5.30 -21.03
C ARG A 218 -29.53 -6.79 -21.17
N PRO A 219 -30.81 -7.15 -21.40
CA PRO A 219 -31.20 -8.54 -21.58
C PRO A 219 -30.41 -9.28 -22.68
N SER A 220 -30.03 -8.59 -23.76
CA SER A 220 -29.18 -9.15 -24.82
C SER A 220 -27.78 -9.51 -24.32
N VAL A 221 -27.16 -8.65 -23.52
CA VAL A 221 -25.87 -8.91 -22.87
C VAL A 221 -25.96 -10.10 -21.92
N ILE A 222 -26.97 -10.15 -21.05
CA ILE A 222 -27.16 -11.26 -20.11
C ILE A 222 -27.33 -12.59 -20.86
N ARG A 223 -28.05 -12.59 -21.99
CA ARG A 223 -28.20 -13.77 -22.86
C ARG A 223 -26.85 -14.27 -23.37
N VAL A 224 -26.04 -13.38 -23.95
CA VAL A 224 -24.69 -13.72 -24.44
C VAL A 224 -23.81 -14.30 -23.33
N LEU A 225 -23.84 -13.70 -22.14
CA LEU A 225 -23.07 -14.18 -21.00
C LEU A 225 -23.54 -15.57 -20.53
N ARG A 226 -24.86 -15.80 -20.49
CA ARG A 226 -25.45 -17.09 -20.12
C ARG A 226 -25.12 -18.18 -21.13
N ASP A 227 -25.20 -17.87 -22.42
CA ASP A 227 -24.89 -18.83 -23.48
C ASP A 227 -23.41 -19.22 -23.46
N HIS A 228 -22.52 -18.24 -23.23
CA HIS A 228 -21.09 -18.52 -23.05
C HIS A 228 -20.81 -19.36 -21.79
N ALA A 229 -21.47 -19.05 -20.66
CA ALA A 229 -21.32 -19.81 -19.42
C ALA A 229 -21.67 -21.29 -19.63
N ARG A 230 -22.79 -21.57 -20.32
CA ARG A 230 -23.19 -22.93 -20.70
C ARG A 230 -22.14 -23.64 -21.56
N GLN A 231 -21.59 -22.95 -22.57
CA GLN A 231 -20.53 -23.50 -23.42
C GLN A 231 -19.26 -23.87 -22.65
N VAL A 232 -18.89 -23.05 -21.66
CA VAL A 232 -17.72 -23.29 -20.80
C VAL A 232 -18.01 -24.35 -19.72
N GLY A 233 -19.27 -24.65 -19.43
CA GLY A 233 -19.69 -25.56 -18.36
C GLY A 233 -19.68 -24.89 -16.98
N THR A 234 -20.23 -23.69 -16.89
CA THR A 234 -20.46 -22.96 -15.63
C THR A 234 -21.79 -22.20 -15.66
N ASP A 235 -22.19 -21.65 -14.52
CA ASP A 235 -23.40 -20.86 -14.35
C ASP A 235 -23.11 -19.40 -14.03
N ILE A 236 -24.03 -18.53 -14.47
CA ILE A 236 -24.08 -17.14 -14.03
C ILE A 236 -25.00 -16.97 -12.82
N ILE A 237 -24.58 -16.17 -11.86
CA ILE A 237 -25.35 -15.78 -10.69
C ILE A 237 -25.56 -14.27 -10.76
N LEU A 238 -26.82 -13.85 -10.85
CA LEU A 238 -27.17 -12.45 -11.07
C LEU A 238 -27.34 -11.72 -9.74
N THR A 239 -26.89 -10.45 -9.69
CA THR A 239 -26.78 -9.69 -8.44
C THR A 239 -28.11 -9.42 -7.72
N TRP A 240 -29.27 -9.58 -8.36
CA TRP A 240 -30.56 -9.49 -7.66
C TRP A 240 -30.67 -10.50 -6.50
N LYS A 241 -29.98 -11.65 -6.58
CA LYS A 241 -29.93 -12.65 -5.50
C LYS A 241 -29.26 -12.14 -4.23
N ALA A 242 -28.57 -11.00 -4.30
CA ALA A 242 -27.89 -10.37 -3.18
C ALA A 242 -28.59 -9.10 -2.67
N GLU A 243 -29.75 -8.73 -3.25
CA GLU A 243 -30.48 -7.51 -2.86
C GLU A 243 -30.91 -7.51 -1.39
N SER A 244 -31.11 -8.69 -0.80
CA SER A 244 -31.40 -8.82 0.64
C SER A 244 -30.29 -8.22 1.52
N PHE A 245 -29.04 -8.15 1.06
CA PHE A 245 -27.97 -7.49 1.82
C PHE A 245 -28.21 -5.99 1.97
N LEU A 246 -28.96 -5.36 1.06
CA LEU A 246 -29.33 -3.94 1.15
C LEU A 246 -30.29 -3.66 2.30
N MET A 247 -30.98 -4.68 2.83
CA MET A 247 -31.86 -4.49 4.01
C MET A 247 -31.07 -4.13 5.27
N SER A 248 -29.80 -4.53 5.34
CA SER A 248 -28.88 -4.16 6.42
C SER A 248 -28.19 -2.81 6.22
N LEU A 249 -28.50 -2.10 5.12
CA LEU A 249 -27.84 -0.86 4.76
C LEU A 249 -28.64 0.34 5.26
N ASP A 250 -28.01 1.21 6.06
CA ASP A 250 -28.61 2.49 6.44
C ASP A 250 -28.57 3.47 5.25
N ASN A 251 -29.65 3.47 4.46
CA ASN A 251 -29.81 4.36 3.30
C ASN A 251 -29.87 5.85 3.66
N LYS A 252 -30.15 6.22 4.92
CA LYS A 252 -30.10 7.62 5.35
C LYS A 252 -28.66 8.06 5.54
N LYS A 253 -27.81 7.15 6.05
CA LYS A 253 -26.38 7.36 6.22
C LYS A 253 -25.61 7.28 4.91
N TRP A 254 -25.87 6.27 4.09
CA TRP A 254 -25.15 6.00 2.85
C TRP A 254 -25.98 6.40 1.63
N LYS A 255 -25.68 7.56 1.07
CA LYS A 255 -26.31 8.06 -0.16
C LYS A 255 -25.61 7.47 -1.39
N LEU A 256 -25.77 6.16 -1.60
CA LEU A 256 -25.16 5.47 -2.73
C LEU A 256 -25.96 5.67 -4.02
N GLU A 257 -25.25 5.90 -5.12
CA GLU A 257 -25.83 5.89 -6.46
C GLU A 257 -26.11 4.46 -6.95
N GLY A 258 -27.03 4.30 -7.91
CA GLY A 258 -27.45 2.98 -8.39
C GLY A 258 -26.29 2.09 -8.87
N TYR A 259 -25.30 2.65 -9.57
CA TYR A 259 -24.14 1.88 -10.02
C TYR A 259 -23.20 1.47 -8.86
N GLN A 260 -23.13 2.27 -7.78
CA GLN A 260 -22.35 1.92 -6.58
C GLN A 260 -23.01 0.76 -5.85
N ILE A 261 -24.34 0.77 -5.75
CA ILE A 261 -25.14 -0.35 -5.21
C ILE A 261 -24.86 -1.63 -6.03
N GLN A 262 -24.86 -1.56 -7.37
CA GLN A 262 -24.58 -2.73 -8.19
C GLN A 262 -23.15 -3.27 -8.03
N ASN A 263 -22.16 -2.40 -7.95
CA ASN A 263 -20.78 -2.79 -7.66
C ASN A 263 -20.66 -3.44 -6.26
N LEU A 264 -21.37 -2.90 -5.26
CA LEU A 264 -21.41 -3.43 -3.90
C LEU A 264 -22.04 -4.82 -3.87
N LEU A 265 -23.16 -5.02 -4.56
CA LEU A 265 -23.83 -6.32 -4.69
C LEU A 265 -22.97 -7.35 -5.43
N CYS A 266 -22.24 -6.95 -6.48
CA CYS A 266 -21.29 -7.84 -7.16
C CYS A 266 -20.23 -8.35 -6.19
N ALA A 267 -19.63 -7.45 -5.40
CA ALA A 267 -18.61 -7.80 -4.41
C ALA A 267 -19.18 -8.68 -3.29
N ALA A 268 -20.34 -8.32 -2.73
CA ALA A 268 -20.99 -9.06 -1.66
C ALA A 268 -21.38 -10.48 -2.11
N LEU A 269 -21.95 -10.63 -3.30
CA LEU A 269 -22.35 -11.94 -3.83
C LEU A 269 -21.14 -12.81 -4.18
N ALA A 270 -20.08 -12.22 -4.74
CA ALA A 270 -18.82 -12.93 -4.96
C ALA A 270 -18.20 -13.40 -3.64
N PHE A 271 -18.21 -12.56 -2.61
CA PHE A 271 -17.72 -12.91 -1.27
C PHE A 271 -18.57 -14.02 -0.63
N ARG A 272 -19.91 -13.92 -0.69
CA ARG A 272 -20.84 -14.94 -0.19
C ARG A 272 -20.61 -16.30 -0.88
N THR A 273 -20.31 -16.28 -2.17
CA THR A 273 -20.05 -17.51 -2.95
C THR A 273 -18.77 -18.21 -2.49
N LEU A 274 -17.75 -17.44 -2.08
CA LEU A 274 -16.51 -17.99 -1.52
C LEU A 274 -16.67 -18.46 -0.08
N PHE A 275 -17.46 -17.73 0.70
CA PHE A 275 -17.61 -17.93 2.14
C PHE A 275 -19.09 -17.93 2.55
N PRO A 276 -19.83 -19.04 2.32
CA PRO A 276 -21.28 -19.10 2.55
C PRO A 276 -21.71 -18.79 3.99
N GLU A 277 -20.89 -19.21 4.96
CA GLU A 277 -21.12 -19.10 6.40
C GLU A 277 -20.71 -17.74 6.99
N LYS A 278 -20.05 -16.88 6.22
CA LYS A 278 -19.61 -15.57 6.72
C LYS A 278 -20.74 -14.56 6.63
N GLU A 279 -20.93 -13.82 7.72
CA GLU A 279 -21.86 -12.69 7.74
C GLU A 279 -21.35 -11.57 6.83
N ILE A 280 -22.27 -10.93 6.11
CA ILE A 280 -21.96 -9.77 5.27
C ILE A 280 -22.75 -8.59 5.81
N ASN A 281 -22.03 -7.64 6.41
CA ASN A 281 -22.61 -6.41 6.92
C ASN A 281 -22.12 -5.23 6.06
N LEU A 282 -23.00 -4.69 5.21
CA LEU A 282 -22.65 -3.64 4.26
C LEU A 282 -22.38 -2.30 4.97
N ASP A 283 -23.07 -2.00 6.07
CA ASP A 283 -22.82 -0.80 6.86
C ASP A 283 -21.40 -0.79 7.45
N ARG A 284 -20.93 -1.94 7.94
CA ARG A 284 -19.57 -2.11 8.45
C ARG A 284 -18.55 -2.00 7.32
N LEU A 285 -18.85 -2.59 6.16
CA LEU A 285 -18.01 -2.48 4.96
C LEU A 285 -17.84 -1.03 4.53
N LEU A 286 -18.93 -0.28 4.39
CA LEU A 286 -18.85 1.14 4.04
C LEU A 286 -18.25 1.99 5.16
N GLY A 287 -18.44 1.58 6.42
CA GLY A 287 -17.83 2.20 7.60
C GLY A 287 -16.30 2.19 7.63
N ILE A 288 -15.66 1.17 7.03
CA ILE A 288 -14.20 1.16 6.85
C ILE A 288 -13.73 1.92 5.60
N ASN A 289 -14.69 2.54 4.88
CA ASN A 289 -14.51 3.36 3.69
C ASN A 289 -13.61 2.69 2.64
N PRO A 290 -14.07 1.65 1.91
CA PRO A 290 -13.28 0.97 0.89
C PRO A 290 -12.80 1.97 -0.15
N PHE A 291 -11.48 2.06 -0.32
CA PHE A 291 -10.84 3.19 -0.98
C PHE A 291 -10.19 2.77 -2.30
N LEU A 292 -10.49 3.51 -3.36
CA LEU A 292 -9.84 3.41 -4.66
C LEU A 292 -9.42 4.83 -5.09
N PRO A 293 -8.12 5.15 -5.18
CA PRO A 293 -7.68 6.50 -5.46
C PRO A 293 -8.17 7.01 -6.82
N GLY A 294 -8.49 8.30 -6.91
CA GLY A 294 -8.97 8.95 -8.14
C GLY A 294 -10.38 8.53 -8.56
N ARG A 295 -11.22 8.08 -7.63
CA ARG A 295 -12.64 7.75 -7.84
C ARG A 295 -13.49 8.44 -6.78
N MET A 296 -14.22 9.48 -7.19
CA MET A 296 -14.99 10.36 -6.32
C MET A 296 -14.24 10.74 -5.04
N GLU A 297 -12.96 11.09 -5.19
CA GLU A 297 -12.07 11.37 -4.07
C GLU A 297 -12.07 12.88 -3.77
N MET A 298 -12.28 13.24 -2.50
CA MET A 298 -12.08 14.63 -2.06
C MET A 298 -10.60 14.85 -1.76
N VAL A 299 -10.05 15.92 -2.32
CA VAL A 299 -8.63 16.28 -2.22
C VAL A 299 -8.53 17.71 -1.69
N LYS A 300 -7.67 17.93 -0.70
CA LYS A 300 -7.40 19.27 -0.20
C LYS A 300 -6.31 19.92 -1.03
N VAL A 301 -6.52 21.15 -1.46
CA VAL A 301 -5.55 21.96 -2.19
C VAL A 301 -5.28 23.24 -1.44
N ASP A 302 -4.01 23.49 -1.16
CA ASP A 302 -3.50 24.63 -0.41
C ASP A 302 -2.93 25.71 -1.37
N PRO A 303 -2.58 26.92 -0.90
CA PRO A 303 -2.23 28.06 -1.77
C PRO A 303 -1.21 27.79 -2.88
N PRO A 304 -0.14 26.97 -2.69
CA PRO A 304 0.79 26.67 -3.78
C PRO A 304 0.14 26.05 -5.02
N ALA A 305 -0.93 25.25 -4.85
CA ALA A 305 -1.67 24.64 -5.95
C ALA A 305 -2.96 25.40 -6.31
N SER A 306 -3.66 25.94 -5.32
CA SER A 306 -4.94 26.63 -5.51
C SER A 306 -4.80 28.09 -5.91
N GLY A 307 -3.61 28.69 -5.74
CA GLY A 307 -3.36 30.13 -5.92
C GLY A 307 -4.09 31.03 -4.91
N LEU A 308 -4.89 30.48 -4.00
CA LEU A 308 -5.79 31.20 -3.09
C LEU A 308 -5.83 30.49 -1.72
N GLU A 309 -6.91 30.67 -0.95
CA GLU A 309 -7.13 29.94 0.31
C GLU A 309 -7.29 28.43 0.10
N SER A 310 -6.90 27.67 1.11
CA SER A 310 -7.10 26.22 1.18
C SER A 310 -8.56 25.81 0.94
N ARG A 311 -8.77 24.81 0.08
CA ARG A 311 -10.11 24.29 -0.23
C ARG A 311 -10.10 22.81 -0.56
N GLU A 312 -11.28 22.19 -0.52
CA GLU A 312 -11.47 20.84 -1.03
C GLU A 312 -11.99 20.86 -2.47
N ILE A 313 -11.53 19.91 -3.27
CA ILE A 313 -11.96 19.68 -4.65
C ILE A 313 -12.31 18.20 -4.84
N LEU A 314 -13.22 17.91 -5.76
CA LEU A 314 -13.56 16.53 -6.13
C LEU A 314 -12.66 16.08 -7.30
N VAL A 315 -12.10 14.88 -7.23
CA VAL A 315 -11.37 14.27 -8.34
C VAL A 315 -11.98 12.93 -8.73
N ASP A 316 -12.17 12.71 -10.04
CA ASP A 316 -12.67 11.44 -10.56
C ASP A 316 -12.15 11.13 -11.97
N GLY A 317 -11.61 9.93 -12.16
CA GLY A 317 -11.03 9.49 -13.43
C GLY A 317 -12.02 9.07 -14.53
N ALA A 318 -13.30 9.45 -14.44
CA ALA A 318 -14.30 9.22 -15.47
C ALA A 318 -13.84 9.73 -16.84
N HIS A 319 -13.85 8.85 -17.84
CA HIS A 319 -13.29 9.13 -19.16
C HIS A 319 -14.10 8.50 -20.31
N ASN A 320 -15.24 7.91 -20.01
CA ASN A 320 -16.22 7.34 -20.93
C ASN A 320 -17.63 7.78 -20.51
N MET A 321 -18.62 7.64 -21.38
CA MET A 321 -19.97 8.17 -21.13
C MET A 321 -20.58 7.63 -19.83
N LEU A 322 -20.48 6.32 -19.58
CA LEU A 322 -21.02 5.70 -18.36
C LEU A 322 -20.38 6.26 -17.08
N GLY A 323 -19.08 6.52 -17.08
CA GLY A 323 -18.38 7.10 -15.93
C GLY A 323 -18.80 8.55 -15.71
N ILE A 324 -18.91 9.31 -16.80
CA ILE A 324 -19.29 10.72 -16.80
C ILE A 324 -20.73 10.89 -16.32
N GLU A 325 -21.66 10.04 -16.75
CA GLU A 325 -23.03 10.02 -16.25
C GLU A 325 -23.09 9.82 -14.72
N GLY A 326 -22.29 8.88 -14.20
CA GLY A 326 -22.17 8.64 -12.77
C GLY A 326 -21.61 9.85 -12.00
N LEU A 327 -20.56 10.47 -12.53
CA LEU A 327 -19.93 11.66 -11.94
C LEU A 327 -20.89 12.86 -11.94
N VAL A 328 -21.52 13.15 -13.08
CA VAL A 328 -22.45 14.28 -13.22
C VAL A 328 -23.66 14.09 -12.31
N SER A 329 -24.23 12.88 -12.23
CA SER A 329 -25.32 12.57 -11.28
C SER A 329 -24.91 12.88 -9.84
N HIS A 330 -23.70 12.48 -9.44
CA HIS A 330 -23.17 12.76 -8.10
C HIS A 330 -23.01 14.27 -7.85
N VAL A 331 -22.37 14.97 -8.78
CA VAL A 331 -22.13 16.42 -8.67
C VAL A 331 -23.45 17.19 -8.63
N ASP A 332 -24.40 16.87 -9.50
CA ASP A 332 -25.70 17.55 -9.57
C ASP A 332 -26.54 17.34 -8.30
N LYS A 333 -26.49 16.15 -7.69
CA LYS A 333 -27.25 15.83 -6.48
C LYS A 333 -26.62 16.37 -5.20
N LEU A 334 -25.30 16.34 -5.10
CA LEU A 334 -24.60 16.53 -3.82
C LEU A 334 -23.75 17.81 -3.74
N MET A 335 -23.32 18.36 -4.88
CA MET A 335 -22.40 19.50 -4.90
C MET A 335 -23.01 20.76 -5.52
N ARG A 336 -23.80 20.59 -6.59
CA ARG A 336 -24.41 21.70 -7.31
C ARG A 336 -25.54 22.32 -6.49
N LYS A 337 -25.43 23.62 -6.22
CA LYS A 337 -26.49 24.42 -5.57
C LYS A 337 -27.19 25.28 -6.61
N LYS A 338 -28.49 25.53 -6.43
CA LYS A 338 -29.29 26.34 -7.35
C LYS A 338 -28.65 27.73 -7.53
N GLY A 339 -28.35 28.07 -8.79
CA GLY A 339 -27.75 29.37 -9.14
C GLY A 339 -26.24 29.48 -8.92
N GLN A 340 -25.55 28.42 -8.48
CA GLN A 340 -24.08 28.40 -8.34
C GLN A 340 -23.44 27.55 -9.43
N PRO A 341 -22.43 28.07 -10.15
CA PRO A 341 -21.73 27.33 -11.18
C PRO A 341 -20.83 26.25 -10.58
N VAL A 342 -20.66 25.15 -11.30
CA VAL A 342 -19.58 24.19 -11.06
C VAL A 342 -18.39 24.60 -11.93
N THR A 343 -17.18 24.55 -11.36
CA THR A 343 -15.95 24.76 -12.12
C THR A 343 -15.29 23.42 -12.42
N TRP A 344 -15.24 23.05 -13.69
CA TRP A 344 -14.70 21.80 -14.17
C TRP A 344 -13.30 22.00 -14.73
N VAL A 345 -12.37 21.14 -14.34
CA VAL A 345 -11.04 21.02 -14.97
C VAL A 345 -10.93 19.61 -15.54
N MET A 346 -10.90 19.51 -16.86
CA MET A 346 -11.03 18.24 -17.56
C MET A 346 -9.84 18.03 -18.50
N GLY A 347 -9.35 16.81 -18.56
CA GLY A 347 -8.34 16.42 -19.54
C GLY A 347 -8.55 14.98 -19.93
N MET A 348 -8.44 14.66 -21.21
CA MET A 348 -8.80 13.34 -21.73
C MET A 348 -7.70 12.80 -22.63
N SER A 349 -7.63 11.48 -22.76
CA SER A 349 -6.78 10.85 -23.78
C SER A 349 -7.42 10.97 -25.16
N SER A 350 -6.61 11.30 -26.17
CA SER A 350 -7.00 11.34 -27.57
C SER A 350 -7.49 9.96 -28.06
N SER A 351 -8.53 9.95 -28.89
CA SER A 351 -9.16 8.73 -29.41
C SER A 351 -9.94 9.03 -30.68
N LYS A 352 -9.96 8.11 -31.64
CA LYS A 352 -10.77 8.26 -32.87
C LYS A 352 -12.26 7.99 -32.67
N HIS A 353 -12.63 7.26 -31.61
CA HIS A 353 -13.99 6.74 -31.43
C HIS A 353 -14.67 7.30 -30.18
N LYS A 354 -13.94 8.02 -29.33
CA LYS A 354 -14.52 8.58 -28.11
C LYS A 354 -15.40 9.78 -28.45
N PRO A 355 -16.66 9.83 -27.99
CA PRO A 355 -17.57 10.93 -28.30
C PRO A 355 -17.26 12.15 -27.43
N PHE A 356 -16.15 12.83 -27.71
CA PHE A 356 -15.67 13.95 -26.87
C PHE A 356 -16.71 15.06 -26.70
N HIS A 357 -17.35 15.50 -27.78
CA HIS A 357 -18.36 16.55 -27.72
C HIS A 357 -19.55 16.15 -26.84
N GLU A 358 -20.05 14.92 -26.98
CA GLU A 358 -21.16 14.42 -26.15
C GLU A 358 -20.75 14.33 -24.68
N ILE A 359 -19.52 13.89 -24.39
CA ILE A 359 -18.99 13.84 -23.03
C ILE A 359 -18.93 15.25 -22.43
N ILE A 360 -18.39 16.24 -23.15
CA ILE A 360 -18.31 17.62 -22.67
C ILE A 360 -19.72 18.21 -22.49
N ASN A 361 -20.62 17.98 -23.44
CA ASN A 361 -22.04 18.39 -23.34
C ASN A 361 -22.74 17.80 -22.12
N LYS A 362 -22.35 16.59 -21.70
CA LYS A 362 -22.91 15.95 -20.52
C LYS A 362 -22.37 16.56 -19.21
N VAL A 363 -21.12 17.02 -19.21
CA VAL A 363 -20.44 17.59 -18.04
C VAL A 363 -20.79 19.05 -17.81
N VAL A 364 -20.72 19.87 -18.85
CA VAL A 364 -20.73 21.33 -18.75
C VAL A 364 -22.14 21.87 -18.98
N GLN A 365 -22.64 22.69 -18.06
CA GLN A 365 -23.89 23.44 -18.22
C GLN A 365 -23.62 24.91 -18.61
N PRO A 366 -24.58 25.66 -19.19
CA PRO A 366 -24.33 27.00 -19.71
C PRO A 366 -23.78 28.03 -18.69
N HIS A 367 -24.05 27.81 -17.41
CA HIS A 367 -23.59 28.68 -16.32
C HIS A 367 -22.28 28.21 -15.68
N ASP A 368 -21.77 27.02 -16.01
CA ASP A 368 -20.54 26.47 -15.43
C ASP A 368 -19.28 27.17 -15.93
N ASN A 369 -18.17 26.96 -15.22
CA ASN A 369 -16.83 27.31 -15.70
C ASN A 369 -16.12 26.05 -16.16
N PHE A 370 -15.31 26.14 -17.21
CA PHE A 370 -14.69 24.98 -17.83
C PHE A 370 -13.24 25.24 -18.25
N ALA A 371 -12.33 24.38 -17.80
CA ALA A 371 -10.98 24.28 -18.32
C ALA A 371 -10.79 22.92 -18.96
N PHE A 372 -10.36 22.90 -20.22
CA PHE A 372 -9.88 21.68 -20.85
C PHE A 372 -8.36 21.76 -20.99
N VAL A 373 -7.65 20.81 -20.37
CA VAL A 373 -6.18 20.81 -20.24
C VAL A 373 -5.58 19.50 -20.72
N GLU A 374 -4.29 19.55 -21.01
CA GLU A 374 -3.49 18.39 -21.36
C GLU A 374 -2.78 17.86 -20.11
N PHE A 375 -2.57 16.54 -20.08
CA PHE A 375 -1.70 15.91 -19.09
C PHE A 375 -0.37 15.54 -19.73
N THR A 376 0.68 15.50 -18.92
CA THR A 376 2.01 15.10 -19.36
C THR A 376 2.03 13.62 -19.71
N GLN A 377 2.30 13.31 -20.99
CA GLN A 377 2.38 11.93 -21.48
C GLN A 377 3.63 11.23 -20.93
N GLY A 378 3.43 10.24 -20.06
CA GLY A 378 4.49 9.34 -19.62
C GLY A 378 4.78 8.21 -20.62
N PRO A 379 5.78 7.35 -20.33
CA PRO A 379 6.04 6.17 -21.13
C PRO A 379 4.80 5.26 -21.20
N ASN A 380 4.37 4.90 -22.42
CA ASN A 380 3.18 4.07 -22.70
C ASN A 380 1.84 4.67 -22.29
N ASP A 381 1.79 5.93 -21.85
CA ASP A 381 0.53 6.63 -21.67
C ASP A 381 -0.07 7.00 -23.03
N PRO A 382 -1.40 7.02 -23.17
CA PRO A 382 -2.03 7.52 -24.38
C PRO A 382 -1.75 9.02 -24.54
N GLN A 383 -1.75 9.50 -25.78
CA GLN A 383 -1.61 10.94 -26.05
C GLN A 383 -2.79 11.70 -25.44
N PRO A 384 -2.57 12.88 -24.81
CA PRO A 384 -3.66 13.75 -24.40
C PRO A 384 -4.40 14.29 -25.62
N ALA A 385 -5.70 14.54 -25.47
CA ALA A 385 -6.49 15.29 -26.43
C ALA A 385 -6.08 16.77 -26.34
N PRO A 386 -5.92 17.48 -27.49
CA PRO A 386 -5.52 18.88 -27.49
C PRO A 386 -6.44 19.77 -26.64
N ALA A 387 -5.86 20.65 -25.83
CA ALA A 387 -6.61 21.54 -24.93
C ALA A 387 -7.59 22.44 -25.69
N ASN A 388 -7.13 23.01 -26.80
CA ASN A 388 -7.91 23.92 -27.65
C ASN A 388 -9.20 23.29 -28.18
N PHE A 389 -9.16 22.01 -28.56
CA PHE A 389 -10.33 21.29 -29.04
C PHE A 389 -11.46 21.27 -28.00
N GLY A 390 -11.14 20.93 -26.75
CA GLY A 390 -12.14 20.95 -25.68
C GLY A 390 -12.55 22.37 -25.28
N ALA A 391 -11.61 23.31 -25.23
CA ALA A 391 -11.89 24.71 -24.91
C ALA A 391 -12.85 25.35 -25.93
N ASP A 392 -12.61 25.14 -27.24
CA ASP A 392 -13.45 25.69 -28.30
C ASP A 392 -14.86 25.10 -28.27
N HIS A 393 -14.99 23.79 -28.05
CA HIS A 393 -16.31 23.18 -27.85
C HIS A 393 -16.99 23.72 -26.58
N GLY A 394 -16.24 23.88 -25.49
CA GLY A 394 -16.75 24.47 -24.24
C GLY A 394 -17.34 25.87 -24.43
N LYS A 395 -16.72 26.72 -25.26
CA LYS A 395 -17.22 28.07 -25.60
C LYS A 395 -18.58 28.06 -26.28
N THR A 396 -18.95 26.96 -26.96
CA THR A 396 -20.27 26.82 -27.60
C THR A 396 -21.38 26.49 -26.60
N ILE A 397 -21.02 26.03 -25.40
CA ILE A 397 -21.97 25.59 -24.36
C ILE A 397 -22.21 26.71 -23.33
N VAL A 398 -21.14 27.35 -22.87
CA VAL A 398 -21.21 28.38 -21.82
C VAL A 398 -21.72 29.72 -22.36
N LYS A 399 -22.31 30.54 -21.48
CA LYS A 399 -22.89 31.84 -21.86
C LYS A 399 -21.85 32.90 -22.23
N SER A 400 -20.63 32.79 -21.73
CA SER A 400 -19.55 33.77 -21.92
C SER A 400 -18.22 33.06 -22.12
N ALA A 401 -17.43 33.52 -23.09
CA ALA A 401 -16.08 33.01 -23.33
C ALA A 401 -15.17 33.12 -22.09
N LYS A 402 -15.44 34.07 -21.18
CA LYS A 402 -14.68 34.22 -19.91
C LYS A 402 -14.91 33.10 -18.90
N GLN A 403 -15.88 32.22 -19.14
CA GLN A 403 -16.13 31.01 -18.36
C GLN A 403 -15.24 29.84 -18.82
N VAL A 404 -14.55 29.98 -19.96
CA VAL A 404 -13.61 28.97 -20.46
C VAL A 404 -12.18 29.43 -20.18
N TYR A 405 -11.35 28.52 -19.67
CA TYR A 405 -9.93 28.76 -19.47
C TYR A 405 -9.18 28.80 -20.82
N ASP A 406 -8.33 29.81 -21.01
CA ASP A 406 -7.57 30.07 -22.22
C ASP A 406 -6.04 30.22 -21.98
N GLY A 407 -5.57 29.85 -20.78
CA GLY A 407 -4.16 29.89 -20.40
C GLY A 407 -3.37 28.65 -20.82
N GLU A 408 -2.20 28.48 -20.21
CA GLU A 408 -1.31 27.34 -20.46
C GLU A 408 -2.02 26.00 -20.22
N PRO A 409 -1.95 25.04 -21.16
CA PRO A 409 -2.82 23.86 -21.20
C PRO A 409 -2.40 22.76 -20.20
N ASN A 410 -2.14 23.10 -18.95
CA ASN A 410 -1.72 22.18 -17.89
C ASN A 410 -2.50 22.40 -16.60
N ILE A 411 -2.57 21.37 -15.76
CA ILE A 411 -3.33 21.42 -14.50
C ILE A 411 -2.76 22.44 -13.51
N ALA A 412 -1.43 22.63 -13.48
CA ALA A 412 -0.79 23.57 -12.55
C ALA A 412 -1.22 25.02 -12.79
N SER A 413 -1.53 25.38 -14.04
CA SER A 413 -1.95 26.72 -14.44
C SER A 413 -3.48 26.88 -14.40
N ALA A 414 -4.23 25.82 -14.74
CA ALA A 414 -5.69 25.85 -14.74
C ALA A 414 -6.30 25.73 -13.34
N LEU A 415 -5.64 25.05 -12.39
CA LEU A 415 -6.18 24.84 -11.06
C LEU A 415 -6.34 26.16 -10.26
N PRO A 416 -5.37 27.09 -10.24
CA PRO A 416 -5.56 28.39 -9.62
C PRO A 416 -6.73 29.18 -10.20
N TRP A 417 -6.83 29.22 -11.54
CA TRP A 417 -7.97 29.84 -12.23
C TRP A 417 -9.30 29.19 -11.83
N ALA A 418 -9.32 27.86 -11.73
CA ALA A 418 -10.52 27.13 -11.37
C ALA A 418 -10.96 27.43 -9.93
N CYS A 419 -10.00 27.52 -9.01
CA CYS A 419 -10.23 27.88 -7.62
C CYS A 419 -10.76 29.30 -7.48
N ASP A 420 -10.22 30.25 -8.24
CA ASP A 420 -10.66 31.65 -8.29
C ASP A 420 -12.08 31.78 -8.83
N LYS A 421 -12.36 31.16 -9.99
CA LYS A 421 -13.69 31.18 -10.63
C LYS A 421 -14.79 30.54 -9.79
N ALA A 422 -14.46 29.50 -9.03
CA ALA A 422 -15.39 28.88 -8.11
C ALA A 422 -15.67 29.76 -6.88
N GLY A 423 -14.80 30.72 -6.57
CA GLY A 423 -14.86 31.52 -5.35
C GLY A 423 -14.80 30.66 -4.09
N LYS A 424 -15.19 31.25 -2.95
CA LYS A 424 -15.05 30.63 -1.62
C LYS A 424 -15.86 29.33 -1.44
N ASN A 425 -17.02 29.23 -2.08
CA ASN A 425 -17.99 28.16 -1.81
C ASN A 425 -18.42 27.35 -3.05
N GLY A 426 -18.05 27.77 -4.26
CA GLY A 426 -18.43 27.05 -5.48
C GLY A 426 -17.64 25.75 -5.63
N PRO A 427 -18.19 24.67 -6.19
CA PRO A 427 -17.48 23.40 -6.32
C PRO A 427 -16.44 23.41 -7.46
N VAL A 428 -15.30 22.75 -7.24
CA VAL A 428 -14.28 22.49 -8.26
C VAL A 428 -14.16 20.98 -8.46
N VAL A 429 -14.20 20.53 -9.71
CA VAL A 429 -14.14 19.11 -10.07
C VAL A 429 -13.06 18.87 -11.12
N VAL A 430 -12.10 17.98 -10.83
CA VAL A 430 -11.05 17.56 -11.77
C VAL A 430 -11.38 16.17 -12.34
N THR A 431 -11.48 16.04 -13.67
CA THR A 431 -11.93 14.78 -14.29
C THR A 431 -11.39 14.55 -15.71
N GLY A 432 -11.89 13.52 -16.39
CA GLY A 432 -11.60 13.18 -17.79
C GLY A 432 -10.51 12.12 -17.95
N SER A 433 -9.60 11.99 -16.98
CA SER A 433 -8.45 11.09 -17.08
C SER A 433 -7.76 10.87 -15.74
N LEU A 434 -7.42 9.61 -15.43
CA LEU A 434 -6.52 9.28 -14.32
C LEU A 434 -5.11 9.88 -14.50
N TYR A 435 -4.66 10.10 -15.73
CA TYR A 435 -3.33 10.68 -16.00
C TYR A 435 -3.26 12.15 -15.57
N LEU A 436 -4.36 12.89 -15.75
CA LEU A 436 -4.48 14.27 -15.27
C LEU A 436 -4.46 14.31 -13.74
N ILE A 437 -5.19 13.41 -13.09
CA ILE A 437 -5.23 13.35 -11.62
C ILE A 437 -3.86 12.94 -11.06
N ARG A 438 -3.11 12.08 -11.76
CA ARG A 438 -1.74 11.73 -11.37
C ARG A 438 -0.83 12.96 -11.37
N GLU A 439 -0.97 13.82 -12.38
CA GLU A 439 -0.22 15.09 -12.45
C GLU A 439 -0.66 16.05 -11.34
N LEU A 440 -1.96 16.17 -11.07
CA LEU A 440 -2.49 16.93 -9.94
C LEU A 440 -1.86 16.49 -8.62
N PHE A 441 -1.76 15.18 -8.36
CA PHE A 441 -1.17 14.64 -7.13
C PHE A 441 0.32 14.90 -6.98
N SER A 442 1.01 15.31 -8.05
CA SER A 442 2.43 15.67 -8.01
C SER A 442 2.67 17.16 -7.71
N LEU A 443 1.62 17.98 -7.68
CA LEU A 443 1.74 19.42 -7.40
C LEU A 443 1.98 19.68 -5.90
N GLU A 444 2.81 20.67 -5.61
CA GLU A 444 3.01 21.17 -4.25
C GLU A 444 1.70 21.75 -3.69
N GLY A 445 1.38 21.47 -2.43
CA GLY A 445 0.14 21.92 -1.80
C GLY A 445 -1.10 21.08 -2.12
N VAL A 446 -0.94 19.96 -2.83
CA VAL A 446 -2.02 18.98 -3.00
C VAL A 446 -1.90 17.89 -1.95
N HIS A 447 -2.95 17.72 -1.15
CA HIS A 447 -3.01 16.80 -0.02
C HIS A 447 -4.16 15.81 -0.20
N ARG A 448 -3.81 14.54 -0.38
CA ARG A 448 -4.77 13.45 -0.47
C ARG A 448 -5.35 13.14 0.90
N ALA A 449 -6.66 12.93 0.98
CA ALA A 449 -7.33 12.59 2.22
C ALA A 449 -6.87 11.23 2.76
N ARG A 450 -6.43 10.32 1.88
CA ARG A 450 -6.01 8.97 2.25
C ARG A 450 -4.92 8.42 1.35
N GLU A 451 -3.91 7.84 1.97
CA GLU A 451 -2.88 7.06 1.32
C GLU A 451 -2.76 5.71 2.05
N PRO A 452 -3.05 4.58 1.40
CA PRO A 452 -2.75 3.27 1.96
C PRO A 452 -1.27 3.19 2.36
N ASP A 453 -1.00 2.66 3.56
CA ASP A 453 0.37 2.46 4.02
C ASP A 453 1.13 1.55 3.05
N THR A 454 2.39 1.89 2.82
CA THR A 454 3.32 1.01 2.10
C THR A 454 3.84 -0.07 3.05
N ARG A 455 3.88 -1.31 2.58
CA ARG A 455 4.42 -2.43 3.34
C ARG A 455 5.86 -2.17 3.74
N LYS A 456 6.17 -2.49 4.99
CA LYS A 456 7.53 -2.44 5.50
C LYS A 456 8.42 -3.44 4.75
N PRO A 457 9.69 -3.09 4.52
CA PRO A 457 10.63 -4.01 3.90
C PRO A 457 10.71 -5.37 4.62
N GLY A 458 10.80 -6.46 3.86
CA GLY A 458 10.85 -7.84 4.34
C GLY A 458 12.17 -8.55 4.03
N ARG A 459 12.18 -9.87 4.26
CA ARG A 459 13.37 -10.74 4.12
C ARG A 459 13.99 -10.71 2.72
N ALA A 460 13.17 -10.64 1.67
CA ALA A 460 13.66 -10.59 0.29
C ALA A 460 14.49 -9.33 0.01
N GLN A 461 14.08 -8.19 0.59
CA GLN A 461 14.80 -6.93 0.44
C GLN A 461 16.09 -6.94 1.26
N LEU A 462 16.11 -7.58 2.44
CA LEU A 462 17.37 -7.81 3.17
C LEU A 462 18.44 -8.52 2.35
N TYR A 463 18.03 -9.56 1.61
CA TYR A 463 18.94 -10.26 0.72
C TYR A 463 19.44 -9.33 -0.39
N GLN A 464 18.56 -8.55 -1.02
CA GLN A 464 18.98 -7.63 -2.08
C GLN A 464 19.95 -6.56 -1.58
N TYR A 465 19.68 -5.92 -0.44
CA TYR A 465 20.64 -4.98 0.15
C TYR A 465 21.98 -5.64 0.47
N THR A 466 21.96 -6.91 0.85
CA THR A 466 23.18 -7.68 1.08
C THR A 466 23.96 -7.88 -0.23
N GLU A 467 23.29 -8.10 -1.35
CA GLU A 467 23.93 -8.20 -2.67
C GLU A 467 24.36 -6.83 -3.21
N LEU A 468 23.49 -5.83 -3.16
CA LEU A 468 23.81 -4.44 -3.56
C LEU A 468 25.00 -3.89 -2.78
N ALA A 469 25.12 -4.21 -1.49
CA ALA A 469 26.26 -3.80 -0.67
C ALA A 469 27.59 -4.46 -1.08
N LYS A 470 27.57 -5.56 -1.83
CA LYS A 470 28.79 -6.16 -2.40
C LYS A 470 29.22 -5.41 -3.66
N ASP A 471 28.25 -4.89 -4.41
CA ASP A 471 28.49 -4.26 -5.70
C ASP A 471 28.75 -2.74 -5.59
N LYS A 472 28.09 -2.07 -4.64
CA LYS A 472 28.22 -0.63 -4.40
C LYS A 472 28.00 -0.25 -2.94
N GLU A 473 28.49 0.92 -2.55
CA GLU A 473 28.06 1.54 -1.30
C GLU A 473 26.56 1.89 -1.36
N LEU A 474 25.85 1.57 -0.27
CA LEU A 474 24.43 1.87 -0.13
C LEU A 474 24.23 3.33 0.27
N THR A 475 23.26 3.99 -0.36
CA THR A 475 22.78 5.34 0.00
C THR A 475 22.17 5.37 1.40
N GLU A 476 22.01 6.56 1.99
CA GLU A 476 21.39 6.71 3.32
C GLU A 476 19.96 6.13 3.37
N GLU A 477 19.17 6.31 2.32
CA GLU A 477 17.83 5.74 2.20
C GLU A 477 17.85 4.21 2.13
N GLU A 478 18.79 3.62 1.36
CA GLU A 478 19.01 2.17 1.31
C GLU A 478 19.45 1.63 2.67
N ALA A 479 20.30 2.36 3.40
CA ALA A 479 20.74 1.99 4.75
C ALA A 479 19.59 2.01 5.77
N GLN A 480 18.75 3.05 5.72
CA GLN A 480 17.57 3.16 6.56
C GLN A 480 16.57 2.04 6.28
N GLU A 481 16.32 1.74 5.00
CA GLU A 481 15.43 0.65 4.63
C GLU A 481 16.00 -0.72 4.97
N PHE A 482 17.30 -0.96 4.81
CA PHE A 482 17.95 -2.18 5.27
C PHE A 482 17.76 -2.37 6.78
N LYS A 483 17.96 -1.30 7.57
CA LYS A 483 17.74 -1.33 9.02
C LYS A 483 16.28 -1.65 9.35
N ARG A 484 15.32 -1.03 8.65
CA ARG A 484 13.88 -1.31 8.80
C ARG A 484 13.56 -2.75 8.41
N ALA A 485 14.11 -3.25 7.30
CA ALA A 485 13.94 -4.61 6.81
C ALA A 485 14.47 -5.63 7.82
N ARG A 486 15.61 -5.32 8.47
CA ARG A 486 16.23 -6.15 9.49
C ARG A 486 15.41 -6.20 10.76
N GLN A 487 15.02 -5.04 11.26
CA GLN A 487 14.14 -4.93 12.43
C GLN A 487 12.81 -5.64 12.18
N HIS A 488 12.23 -5.44 10.99
CA HIS A 488 11.01 -6.12 10.62
C HIS A 488 11.25 -7.62 10.52
N PHE A 489 12.33 -8.10 9.90
CA PHE A 489 12.66 -9.53 9.83
C PHE A 489 12.82 -10.15 11.23
N ASP A 490 13.59 -9.52 12.11
CA ASP A 490 13.79 -9.97 13.49
C ASP A 490 12.46 -9.98 14.28
N LEU A 491 11.48 -9.16 13.89
CA LEU A 491 10.15 -9.05 14.52
C LEU A 491 9.02 -9.81 13.79
N SER A 492 9.19 -10.23 12.53
CA SER A 492 8.07 -10.57 11.62
C SER A 492 7.74 -12.05 11.50
N ALA A 493 8.50 -12.99 12.06
CA ALA A 493 8.13 -14.40 11.92
C ALA A 493 8.53 -15.37 13.04
N ILE A 494 9.26 -14.98 14.09
CA ILE A 494 9.74 -15.97 15.09
C ILE A 494 9.05 -15.89 16.47
N ARG A 495 8.18 -14.92 16.76
CA ARG A 495 7.55 -14.84 18.11
C ARG A 495 6.10 -14.34 18.19
N ARG A 496 5.18 -14.83 17.36
CA ARG A 496 3.73 -14.68 17.63
C ARG A 496 2.91 -15.92 17.28
N LYS A 497 3.22 -17.06 17.92
CA LYS A 497 2.26 -18.18 18.03
C LYS A 497 1.09 -17.89 19.00
N ASN A 498 1.05 -16.71 19.64
CA ASN A 498 0.07 -16.36 20.67
C ASN A 498 -1.03 -15.38 20.20
N LEU A 499 -1.21 -15.16 18.89
CA LEU A 499 -2.21 -14.20 18.37
C LEU A 499 -3.24 -14.80 17.41
N ALA A 500 -3.34 -16.13 17.34
CA ALA A 500 -4.29 -16.83 16.47
C ALA A 500 -5.55 -17.35 17.17
N ASN A 501 -5.71 -17.16 18.49
CA ASN A 501 -6.93 -17.56 19.21
C ASN A 501 -7.55 -16.34 19.88
N ALA A 502 -8.35 -15.61 19.12
CA ALA A 502 -9.27 -14.62 19.66
C ALA A 502 -10.64 -14.87 19.04
N SER A 503 -11.38 -15.83 19.61
CA SER A 503 -12.84 -15.87 19.52
C SER A 503 -13.40 -16.08 20.93
N GLU A 504 -14.30 -15.18 21.30
CA GLU A 504 -15.42 -15.31 22.23
C GLU A 504 -15.15 -15.90 23.63
N SER A 505 -15.18 -15.00 24.62
CA SER A 505 -15.35 -15.24 26.07
C SER A 505 -14.21 -15.91 26.87
N GLY A 506 -13.73 -15.22 27.91
CA GLY A 506 -12.91 -15.78 28.99
C GLY A 506 -11.40 -15.56 28.84
N GLU A 507 -10.74 -15.12 29.92
CA GLU A 507 -9.32 -14.77 29.99
C GLU A 507 -8.36 -15.82 29.38
N PRO A 508 -7.23 -15.40 28.77
CA PRO A 508 -6.31 -16.32 28.07
C PRO A 508 -5.64 -17.30 29.04
N ARG A 509 -6.01 -18.58 28.96
CA ARG A 509 -5.17 -19.68 29.46
C ARG A 509 -4.21 -20.11 28.35
N ALA A 510 -2.91 -20.08 28.65
CA ALA A 510 -1.89 -20.58 27.75
C ALA A 510 -2.15 -22.04 27.39
N PRO A 511 -2.08 -22.44 26.10
CA PRO A 511 -2.20 -23.84 25.73
C PRO A 511 -1.06 -24.64 26.40
N LYS A 512 -1.39 -25.81 26.94
CA LYS A 512 -0.39 -26.70 27.53
C LYS A 512 0.57 -27.14 26.41
N PRO A 513 1.90 -27.01 26.59
CA PRO A 513 2.87 -27.48 25.60
C PRO A 513 2.67 -28.99 25.33
N SER A 514 2.99 -29.47 24.13
CA SER A 514 3.04 -30.91 23.86
C SER A 514 4.00 -31.58 24.84
N THR A 515 3.78 -32.85 25.18
CA THR A 515 4.63 -33.63 26.10
C THR A 515 6.11 -33.51 25.76
N GLU A 516 6.45 -33.65 24.48
CA GLU A 516 7.82 -33.50 23.97
C GLU A 516 8.39 -32.06 24.16
N THR A 517 7.58 -31.03 23.90
CA THR A 517 8.00 -29.63 24.10
C THR A 517 8.16 -29.31 25.58
N ALA A 518 7.29 -29.85 26.44
CA ALA A 518 7.35 -29.69 27.89
C ALA A 518 8.62 -30.34 28.47
N GLU A 519 9.00 -31.52 27.97
CA GLU A 519 10.23 -32.21 28.36
C GLU A 519 11.48 -31.46 27.92
N LEU A 520 11.52 -30.96 26.68
CA LEU A 520 12.62 -30.15 26.18
C LEU A 520 12.75 -28.82 26.94
N GLN A 521 11.63 -28.17 27.29
CA GLN A 521 11.62 -26.97 28.14
C GLN A 521 12.13 -27.27 29.55
N ARG A 522 11.72 -28.39 30.15
CA ARG A 522 12.22 -28.86 31.45
C ARG A 522 13.73 -29.11 31.39
N LYS A 523 14.21 -29.77 30.34
CA LYS A 523 15.65 -30.04 30.12
C LYS A 523 16.44 -28.74 29.93
N ALA A 524 15.96 -27.82 29.10
CA ALA A 524 16.63 -26.53 28.89
C ALA A 524 16.69 -25.71 30.19
N ARG A 525 15.58 -25.66 30.94
CA ARG A 525 15.52 -24.99 32.23
C ARG A 525 16.51 -25.59 33.23
N HIS A 526 16.56 -26.91 33.34
CA HIS A 526 17.52 -27.61 34.19
C HIS A 526 18.98 -27.24 33.85
N HIS A 527 19.39 -27.34 32.58
CA HIS A 527 20.77 -27.02 32.21
C HIS A 527 21.12 -25.55 32.43
N LYS A 528 20.17 -24.63 32.20
CA LYS A 528 20.37 -23.21 32.49
C LYS A 528 20.52 -22.92 33.98
N GLU A 529 19.65 -23.49 34.81
CA GLU A 529 19.72 -23.33 36.27
C GLU A 529 21.03 -23.91 36.84
N GLN A 530 21.49 -25.05 36.30
CA GLN A 530 22.79 -25.63 36.65
C GLN A 530 23.96 -24.75 36.21
N GLU A 531 23.96 -24.23 34.97
CA GLU A 531 25.00 -23.30 34.48
C GLU A 531 25.08 -22.04 35.35
N GLU A 532 23.93 -21.40 35.64
CA GLU A 532 23.87 -20.23 36.52
C GLU A 532 24.32 -20.54 37.94
N GLY A 533 23.97 -21.73 38.47
CA GLY A 533 24.45 -22.22 39.76
C GLY A 533 25.96 -22.35 39.81
N TYR A 534 26.56 -23.03 38.82
CA TYR A 534 28.02 -23.14 38.72
C TYR A 534 28.69 -21.79 38.53
N GLN A 535 28.09 -20.87 37.76
CA GLN A 535 28.65 -19.52 37.56
C GLN A 535 28.67 -18.69 38.86
N LYS A 536 27.65 -18.84 39.71
CA LYS A 536 27.63 -18.23 41.05
C LYS A 536 28.72 -18.82 41.94
N THR A 537 28.88 -20.15 41.93
CA THR A 537 29.94 -20.83 42.68
C THR A 537 31.33 -20.44 42.20
N ILE A 538 31.55 -20.31 40.89
CA ILE A 538 32.80 -19.80 40.30
C ILE A 538 33.11 -18.41 40.85
N THR A 539 32.11 -17.53 40.90
CA THR A 539 32.26 -16.15 41.38
C THR A 539 32.57 -16.12 42.87
N ALA A 540 31.93 -16.97 43.67
CA ALA A 540 32.18 -17.11 45.11
C ALA A 540 33.61 -17.62 45.38
N ILE A 541 34.01 -18.74 44.76
CA ILE A 541 35.37 -19.29 44.92
C ILE A 541 36.44 -18.27 44.47
N GLN A 542 36.19 -17.51 43.39
CA GLN A 542 37.10 -16.45 42.96
C GLN A 542 37.23 -15.32 43.99
N LYS A 543 36.14 -15.00 44.70
CA LYS A 543 36.16 -14.02 45.79
C LYS A 543 36.93 -14.55 46.99
N ASP A 544 36.73 -15.81 47.36
CA ASP A 544 37.42 -16.46 48.49
C ASP A 544 38.92 -16.58 48.21
N ILE A 545 39.31 -16.98 47.00
CA ILE A 545 40.73 -16.99 46.57
C ILE A 545 41.33 -15.58 46.65
N LYS A 546 40.56 -14.53 46.31
CA LYS A 546 41.01 -13.14 46.37
C LYS A 546 41.14 -12.64 47.82
N GLN A 547 40.28 -13.08 48.73
CA GLN A 547 40.38 -12.76 50.16
C GLN A 547 41.53 -13.51 50.83
N LEU A 548 41.69 -14.80 50.52
CA LEU A 548 42.81 -15.59 51.00
C LEU A 548 44.15 -15.02 50.52
N LYS A 549 44.22 -14.37 49.35
CA LYS A 549 45.42 -13.65 48.87
C LYS A 549 45.90 -12.51 49.77
N ALA A 550 45.08 -12.03 50.70
CA ALA A 550 45.45 -11.00 51.66
C ALA A 550 46.11 -11.56 52.95
N ASP A 551 46.07 -12.89 53.15
CA ASP A 551 46.56 -13.57 54.35
C ASP A 551 47.63 -14.61 53.93
N ASP A 552 48.88 -14.43 54.36
CA ASP A 552 50.06 -15.09 53.77
C ASP A 552 50.62 -16.21 54.67
N THR A 553 49.72 -17.12 55.07
CA THR A 553 50.07 -18.31 55.85
C THR A 553 50.26 -19.54 54.95
N GLU A 554 51.10 -20.49 55.37
CA GLU A 554 51.38 -21.73 54.64
C GLU A 554 50.10 -22.57 54.42
N GLU A 555 49.18 -22.51 55.38
CA GLU A 555 47.86 -23.14 55.31
C GLU A 555 46.96 -22.49 54.25
N SER A 556 46.99 -21.16 54.13
CA SER A 556 46.29 -20.41 53.08
C SER A 556 46.78 -20.80 51.69
N HIS A 557 48.06 -21.14 51.53
CA HIS A 557 48.63 -21.60 50.26
C HIS A 557 48.08 -22.97 49.82
N LYS A 558 47.98 -23.93 50.74
CA LYS A 558 47.38 -25.27 50.46
C LYS A 558 45.89 -25.17 50.12
N ILE A 559 45.15 -24.30 50.81
CA ILE A 559 43.71 -24.06 50.56
C ILE A 559 43.51 -23.43 49.17
N ARG A 560 44.33 -22.44 48.79
CA ARG A 560 44.26 -21.80 47.45
C ARG A 560 44.50 -22.80 46.31
N GLN A 561 45.45 -23.72 46.44
CA GLN A 561 45.71 -24.74 45.41
C GLN A 561 44.50 -25.68 45.24
N THR A 562 43.91 -26.11 46.36
CA THR A 562 42.71 -26.97 46.36
C THR A 562 41.50 -26.27 45.73
N LEU A 563 41.28 -25.00 46.07
CA LEU A 563 40.21 -24.18 45.47
C LEU A 563 40.43 -23.92 43.98
N ALA A 564 41.66 -23.75 43.53
CA ALA A 564 41.99 -23.55 42.11
C ALA A 564 41.72 -24.82 41.26
N ALA A 565 42.03 -26.00 41.79
CA ALA A 565 41.68 -27.28 41.15
C ALA A 565 40.16 -27.44 41.05
N ARG A 566 39.44 -27.19 42.15
CA ARG A 566 37.97 -27.25 42.19
C ARG A 566 37.31 -26.23 41.23
N LEU A 567 37.90 -25.05 41.09
CA LEU A 567 37.44 -24.01 40.15
C LEU A 567 37.53 -24.47 38.69
N LYS A 568 38.57 -25.22 38.33
CA LYS A 568 38.75 -25.76 36.97
C LYS A 568 37.64 -26.77 36.63
N ASP A 569 37.30 -27.65 37.56
CA ASP A 569 36.24 -28.65 37.36
C ASP A 569 34.86 -28.01 37.28
N ILE A 570 34.56 -27.05 38.16
CA ILE A 570 33.28 -26.32 38.13
C ILE A 570 33.12 -25.53 36.82
N ARG A 571 34.19 -24.93 36.28
CA ARG A 571 34.15 -24.27 34.96
C ARG A 571 33.86 -25.26 33.83
N LYS A 572 34.43 -26.46 33.90
CA LYS A 572 34.17 -27.53 32.91
C LYS A 572 32.70 -27.97 32.97
N GLN A 573 32.13 -28.08 34.17
CA GLN A 573 30.71 -28.39 34.36
C GLN A 573 29.81 -27.26 33.84
N ALA A 574 30.11 -25.99 34.17
CA ALA A 574 29.38 -24.83 33.64
C ALA A 574 29.35 -24.82 32.10
N ALA A 575 30.52 -25.02 31.45
CA ALA A 575 30.62 -25.07 30.00
C ALA A 575 29.82 -26.23 29.38
N ARG A 576 29.81 -27.40 30.03
CA ARG A 576 29.01 -28.56 29.59
C ARG A 576 27.52 -28.25 29.65
N HIS A 577 27.03 -27.70 30.76
CA HIS A 577 25.62 -27.34 30.91
C HIS A 577 25.21 -26.22 29.94
N GLY A 578 26.08 -25.21 29.72
CA GLY A 578 25.83 -24.17 28.71
C GLY A 578 25.78 -24.69 27.27
N LYS A 579 26.56 -25.74 26.94
CA LYS A 579 26.47 -26.42 25.63
C LYS A 579 25.16 -27.20 25.49
N GLU A 580 24.82 -28.04 26.46
CA GLU A 580 23.55 -28.80 26.48
C GLU A 580 22.33 -27.89 26.45
N PHE A 581 22.38 -26.74 27.13
CA PHE A 581 21.33 -25.72 27.07
C PHE A 581 21.17 -25.17 25.64
N LYS A 582 22.26 -24.78 24.98
CA LYS A 582 22.23 -24.30 23.58
C LYS A 582 21.69 -25.36 22.63
N ASP A 583 22.14 -26.60 22.77
CA ASP A 583 21.70 -27.71 21.92
C ASP A 583 20.20 -28.02 22.12
N THR A 584 19.72 -27.97 23.37
CA THR A 584 18.30 -28.15 23.69
C THR A 584 17.45 -26.98 23.20
N MET A 585 17.96 -25.75 23.28
CA MET A 585 17.32 -24.55 22.74
C MET A 585 17.24 -24.56 21.20
N ASN A 586 18.26 -25.10 20.53
CA ASN A 586 18.25 -25.29 19.08
C ASN A 586 17.17 -26.31 18.65
N LYS A 587 17.00 -27.38 19.43
CA LYS A 587 15.90 -28.37 19.24
C LYS A 587 14.53 -27.74 19.48
N LEU A 588 14.35 -26.97 20.56
CA LEU A 588 13.11 -26.20 20.84
C LEU A 588 12.81 -25.16 19.75
N GLY A 589 13.84 -24.61 19.12
CA GLY A 589 13.74 -23.60 18.08
C GLY A 589 13.37 -24.12 16.69
N GLY A 590 13.24 -25.44 16.50
CA GLY A 590 12.87 -26.05 15.22
C GLY A 590 13.83 -25.77 14.06
N GLN A 591 15.09 -25.40 14.34
CA GLN A 591 16.06 -25.09 13.29
C GLN A 591 16.66 -26.37 12.70
N ARG A 592 16.22 -26.74 11.50
CA ARG A 592 17.10 -27.43 10.54
C ARG A 592 18.21 -26.45 10.15
N VAL A 593 19.47 -26.81 10.38
CA VAL A 593 20.61 -26.08 9.79
C VAL A 593 20.52 -26.27 8.28
N ILE A 594 20.10 -25.23 7.54
CA ILE A 594 20.11 -25.21 6.08
C ILE A 594 21.49 -24.69 5.65
N PRO A 595 22.36 -25.50 5.01
CA PRO A 595 23.78 -25.14 4.82
C PRO A 595 24.10 -24.12 3.73
N PHE A 596 23.14 -23.42 3.12
CA PHE A 596 23.45 -22.49 2.02
C PHE A 596 22.76 -21.11 2.15
N LYS A 597 23.63 -20.09 2.22
CA LYS A 597 23.42 -18.61 2.31
C LYS A 597 23.32 -18.00 3.72
N LYS A 598 24.47 -17.55 4.23
CA LYS A 598 24.62 -16.68 5.41
C LYS A 598 24.41 -15.22 4.98
N HIS A 599 23.43 -14.52 5.56
CA HIS A 599 23.22 -13.09 5.30
C HIS A 599 24.31 -12.25 6.00
N LEU A 600 24.82 -11.21 5.34
CA LEU A 600 25.70 -10.22 5.99
C LEU A 600 24.91 -9.45 7.04
N ASN A 601 25.52 -9.17 8.18
CA ASN A 601 24.89 -8.39 9.23
C ASN A 601 25.12 -6.88 9.00
N TYR A 602 24.33 -6.02 9.65
CA TYR A 602 24.44 -4.54 9.53
C TYR A 602 25.88 -4.01 9.73
N ARG A 603 26.66 -4.60 10.63
CA ARG A 603 28.06 -4.20 10.85
C ARG A 603 28.96 -4.62 9.70
N ASP A 604 28.65 -5.74 9.04
CA ASP A 604 29.41 -6.21 7.88
C ASP A 604 29.14 -5.31 6.65
N ILE A 605 27.93 -4.74 6.54
CA ILE A 605 27.53 -3.86 5.43
C ILE A 605 27.91 -2.39 5.66
N PHE A 606 27.69 -1.84 6.86
CA PHE A 606 27.84 -0.40 7.13
C PHE A 606 29.01 -0.06 8.06
N GLY A 607 29.82 -1.04 8.44
CA GLY A 607 30.90 -0.85 9.40
C GLY A 607 30.42 -0.48 10.81
N ARG A 608 31.38 -0.13 11.69
CA ARG A 608 31.06 0.48 12.99
C ARG A 608 30.89 1.98 12.80
N PRO A 609 29.87 2.64 13.40
CA PRO A 609 29.82 4.09 13.41
C PRO A 609 31.15 4.63 13.99
N LYS A 610 31.78 5.58 13.29
CA LYS A 610 33.02 6.21 13.76
C LYS A 610 32.76 6.73 15.17
N LYS A 611 33.53 6.26 16.17
CA LYS A 611 33.52 6.89 17.51
C LYS A 611 33.80 8.38 17.27
N ALA A 612 32.96 9.25 17.83
CA ALA A 612 33.22 10.68 17.83
C ALA A 612 34.65 10.89 18.35
N LYS A 613 35.51 11.56 17.57
CA LYS A 613 36.86 11.88 18.04
C LYS A 613 36.71 12.72 19.30
N PRO A 614 37.40 12.40 20.40
CA PRO A 614 37.48 13.33 21.51
C PRO A 614 38.08 14.65 20.98
N PRO A 615 37.63 15.81 21.47
CA PRO A 615 38.17 17.08 21.03
C PRO A 615 39.69 17.14 21.25
N PRO A 616 40.46 17.81 20.37
CA PRO A 616 41.90 17.92 20.51
C PRO A 616 42.26 18.60 21.83
N ARG A 617 43.30 18.10 22.52
CA ARG A 617 43.82 18.72 23.74
C ARG A 617 44.46 20.06 23.38
N SER A 618 44.07 21.12 24.09
CA SER A 618 44.61 22.47 23.93
C SER A 618 46.13 22.52 24.23
N PRO A 619 46.94 23.34 23.53
CA PRO A 619 48.40 23.43 23.73
C PRO A 619 48.85 24.13 25.02
N PHE A 620 47.92 24.56 25.87
CA PHE A 620 48.20 25.42 27.02
C PHE A 620 47.95 24.73 28.38
N LEU A 621 48.72 23.70 28.71
CA LEU A 621 48.81 23.19 30.09
C LEU A 621 50.27 22.83 30.44
N THR A 622 50.83 23.53 31.43
CA THR A 622 52.14 23.27 32.06
C THR A 622 52.10 22.00 32.95
N PRO A 623 53.26 21.39 33.25
CA PRO A 623 53.33 20.06 33.85
C PRO A 623 53.11 20.12 35.38
N GLY A 624 52.13 19.36 35.90
CA GLY A 624 52.13 19.02 37.34
C GLY A 624 50.80 18.95 38.11
N ALA A 625 49.62 19.14 37.52
CA ALA A 625 48.36 19.05 38.27
C ALA A 625 47.49 17.84 37.86
N LYS A 626 47.21 16.93 38.80
CA LYS A 626 46.32 15.77 38.65
C LYS A 626 44.86 16.22 38.50
N SER A 627 44.17 15.71 37.48
CA SER A 627 42.82 16.11 37.08
C SER A 627 41.70 15.43 37.89
N ALA A 628 40.84 16.23 38.52
CA ALA A 628 39.47 15.88 38.92
C ALA A 628 38.49 16.69 38.05
N PRO A 629 37.37 16.14 37.53
CA PRO A 629 36.42 16.93 36.77
C PRO A 629 35.32 17.46 37.69
N ALA A 630 35.44 18.74 38.05
CA ALA A 630 34.37 19.57 38.61
C ALA A 630 33.96 20.67 37.62
N GLU A 631 32.78 21.20 37.88
CA GLU A 631 31.87 21.96 37.03
C GLU A 631 32.35 23.37 36.58
N HIS A 632 31.71 23.86 35.50
CA HIS A 632 31.31 25.26 35.19
C HIS A 632 32.29 26.44 35.50
N THR A 633 32.63 27.35 34.57
CA THR A 633 31.78 28.50 34.16
C THR A 633 32.52 29.46 33.20
N SER A 634 31.79 29.99 32.20
CA SER A 634 31.74 31.41 31.72
C SER A 634 33.01 32.08 31.10
N LYS A 635 32.98 33.03 30.15
CA LYS A 635 31.98 34.00 29.66
C LYS A 635 32.28 34.32 28.18
N VAL A 636 31.26 34.43 27.33
CA VAL A 636 31.17 35.51 26.34
C VAL A 636 29.71 35.96 26.30
N THR A 637 29.53 37.26 26.51
CA THR A 637 28.28 38.00 26.58
C THR A 637 27.66 38.16 25.20
N TRP A 638 26.42 37.69 25.05
CA TRP A 638 25.40 38.32 24.20
C TRP A 638 24.13 38.46 25.02
N ASP A 639 23.56 39.65 24.94
CA ASP A 639 22.56 40.18 25.85
C ASP A 639 21.20 39.49 25.75
N ASN A 640 20.41 39.76 26.78
CA ASN A 640 19.24 39.03 27.25
C ASN A 640 18.08 38.86 26.25
N GLN A 641 17.64 37.62 26.08
CA GLN A 641 16.28 37.15 26.43
C GLN A 641 16.23 35.62 26.36
N LYS A 642 16.82 34.96 27.37
CA LYS A 642 16.62 33.52 27.59
C LYS A 642 15.26 33.32 28.27
N VAL A 643 14.26 32.97 27.47
CA VAL A 643 13.10 32.23 27.98
C VAL A 643 13.65 30.87 28.46
N ASP A 644 13.48 30.62 29.75
CA ASP A 644 14.00 29.45 30.44
C ASP A 644 13.31 28.18 29.90
N GLU A 645 13.89 27.55 28.87
CA GLU A 645 13.35 26.36 28.19
C GLU A 645 13.10 25.20 29.15
N LYS A 646 13.83 25.14 30.28
CA LYS A 646 13.57 24.14 31.34
C LYS A 646 12.33 24.47 32.14
N ALA A 647 12.10 25.74 32.48
CA ALA A 647 10.86 26.19 33.10
C ALA A 647 9.67 26.04 32.13
N ALA A 648 9.85 26.36 30.85
CA ALA A 648 8.83 26.19 29.81
C ALA A 648 8.47 24.70 29.59
N LEU A 649 9.45 23.80 29.61
CA LEU A 649 9.21 22.36 29.49
C LEU A 649 8.58 21.76 30.75
N ALA A 650 8.93 22.28 31.94
CA ALA A 650 8.29 21.91 33.20
C ALA A 650 6.83 22.39 33.24
N GLN A 651 6.58 23.64 32.86
CA GLN A 651 5.25 24.24 32.74
C GLN A 651 4.41 23.47 31.72
N GLN A 652 4.95 23.16 30.53
CA GLN A 652 4.25 22.39 29.51
C GLN A 652 3.88 20.97 29.96
N ASN A 653 4.72 20.33 30.78
CA ASN A 653 4.41 19.03 31.37
C ASN A 653 3.37 19.13 32.49
N GLN A 654 3.38 20.21 33.26
CA GLN A 654 2.40 20.50 34.30
C GLN A 654 1.03 20.82 33.69
N ASP A 655 0.99 21.60 32.61
CA ASP A 655 -0.21 21.92 31.83
C ASP A 655 -0.79 20.68 31.16
N LYS A 656 0.04 19.79 30.58
CA LYS A 656 -0.40 18.48 30.08
C LYS A 656 -1.00 17.61 31.18
N LYS A 657 -0.51 17.71 32.42
CA LYS A 657 -1.02 16.95 33.57
C LYS A 657 -2.35 17.52 34.06
N ILE A 658 -2.52 18.85 34.06
CA ILE A 658 -3.77 19.54 34.36
C ILE A 658 -4.82 19.26 33.29
N LEU A 659 -4.44 19.30 32.00
CA LEU A 659 -5.32 19.00 30.88
C LEU A 659 -5.83 17.55 30.93
N ARG A 660 -4.97 16.59 31.29
CA ARG A 660 -5.38 15.18 31.53
C ARG A 660 -6.35 15.05 32.70
N LYS A 661 -6.17 15.81 33.79
CA LYS A 661 -7.12 15.84 34.91
C LYS A 661 -8.45 16.48 34.52
N LYS A 662 -8.47 17.56 33.73
CA LYS A 662 -9.70 18.19 33.21
C LYS A 662 -10.44 17.27 32.23
N LEU A 663 -9.74 16.57 31.34
CA LEU A 663 -10.32 15.57 30.44
C LEU A 663 -10.89 14.35 31.18
N ALA A 664 -10.24 13.93 32.28
CA ALA A 664 -10.77 12.89 33.15
C ALA A 664 -12.03 13.38 33.90
N ALA A 665 -12.02 14.62 34.42
CA ALA A 665 -13.17 15.24 35.09
C ALA A 665 -14.38 15.39 34.14
N GLN A 666 -14.17 15.87 32.90
CA GLN A 666 -15.21 15.96 31.87
C GLN A 666 -15.77 14.59 31.44
N LYS A 667 -14.96 13.52 31.48
CA LYS A 667 -15.45 12.16 31.27
C LYS A 667 -16.35 11.68 32.40
N THR A 668 -16.06 12.06 33.65
CA THR A 668 -16.91 11.78 34.82
C THR A 668 -18.18 12.64 34.88
N GLU A 669 -18.18 13.87 34.34
CA GLU A 669 -19.40 14.68 34.20
C GLU A 669 -20.31 14.17 33.07
N LYS A 670 -19.75 13.83 31.90
CA LYS A 670 -20.51 13.22 30.80
C LYS A 670 -21.12 11.86 31.13
N THR A 671 -20.61 11.15 32.13
CA THR A 671 -21.21 9.89 32.62
C THR A 671 -22.28 10.11 33.68
N LYS A 672 -22.39 11.30 34.29
CA LYS A 672 -23.49 11.67 35.19
C LYS A 672 -24.73 12.19 34.46
N GLU A 673 -24.58 12.70 33.24
CA GLU A 673 -25.71 13.20 32.41
C GLU A 673 -26.30 12.14 31.46
N SER A 674 -25.71 10.94 31.40
CA SER A 674 -26.21 9.85 30.56
C SER A 674 -27.32 9.08 31.26
N GLN A 675 -28.57 9.19 30.77
CA GLN A 675 -29.70 8.36 31.20
C GLN A 675 -29.65 6.91 30.69
N ASP A 676 -28.56 6.49 30.03
CA ASP A 676 -28.37 5.11 29.56
C ASP A 676 -27.90 4.19 30.71
N PRO A 677 -28.75 3.25 31.18
CA PRO A 677 -28.40 2.32 32.26
C PRO A 677 -27.29 1.32 31.87
N PHE A 678 -26.93 1.20 30.60
CA PHE A 678 -25.87 0.31 30.13
C PHE A 678 -24.46 0.91 30.33
N ALA A 679 -24.33 2.24 30.24
CA ALA A 679 -23.07 2.94 30.44
C ALA A 679 -22.60 2.93 31.91
N ALA A 680 -23.55 2.96 32.87
CA ALA A 680 -23.25 2.92 34.30
C ALA A 680 -22.68 1.55 34.75
N LYS A 681 -23.13 0.45 34.12
CA LYS A 681 -22.76 -0.93 34.49
C LYS A 681 -21.33 -1.30 34.06
N LEU A 682 -20.82 -0.69 32.99
CA LEU A 682 -19.43 -0.85 32.52
C LEU A 682 -18.41 -0.04 33.34
N ALA A 683 -18.84 1.03 34.00
CA ALA A 683 -17.96 1.86 34.83
C ALA A 683 -17.82 1.34 36.28
N SER A 684 -18.81 0.61 36.80
CA SER A 684 -18.72 -0.03 38.11
C SER A 684 -18.00 -1.37 38.03
N GLY A 685 -16.68 -1.34 37.88
CA GLY A 685 -15.83 -2.52 38.00
C GLY A 685 -15.89 -3.12 39.41
N ARG A 686 -16.90 -3.95 39.69
CA ARG A 686 -16.93 -4.87 40.84
C ARG A 686 -16.81 -6.30 40.32
N ARG A 687 -15.63 -6.88 40.55
CA ARG A 687 -15.37 -8.32 40.49
C ARG A 687 -16.30 -9.06 41.47
N ARG A 688 -16.97 -10.09 40.97
CA ARG A 688 -17.63 -11.27 41.60
C ARG A 688 -18.80 -11.63 40.66
N PHE A 689 -18.89 -12.77 39.99
CA PHE A 689 -18.20 -14.05 40.00
C PHE A 689 -17.96 -14.50 38.55
#